data_AF-A0A6N8BQU4-F1
#
_entry.id   AF-A0A6N8BQU4-F1
#
_cell.length_a   1.000
_cell.length_b   1.000
_cell.length_c   1.000
_cell.angle_alpha   90.00
_cell.angle_beta   90.00
_cell.angle_gamma   90.00
#
_symmetry.space_group_name_H-M   'P 1'
#
loop_
_entity.id
_entity.type
_entity.pdbx_description
1 polymer ?
#
loop_
_entity_poly.entity_id
_entity_poly.type
_entity_poly.pdbx_seq_one_letter_code
_entity_poly.pdbx_strand_id
1 'polypeptide(L)'
;MNTAAPRTAAQTGLQGALLQRVRGIGPERAQRVLAAFGEGLDAALSNMNNVEAVAAAVAPDRPALARRLAAVLMAKWTDELRPEHEAVAWLDRHGITDQPGLARRIVRVLGPRTGELLVSNPYILAKTLPWPRMDQIGRRALGLRLGADGARDAPQRLLGAVDSAVGEWMTAGHTAIGKDRLTRLLATRIGREWHGLALAEHLGEKHGRLVDAGAVWRFAGCAFLEREVMARIEAMPSERGRIVVTPEAADRAIDQIMPLLPKPLSDEQRAAVRHALLNPFAVIGGGAGTGKTATMQALVLAWEALGGAVHPCALAGKAALRLSQATHRLAKTIHRTLSELAARRAAEEDGKRPNGDWAQFDDRTMVIVDESSMPDLGQWARLLKAMPPGCRLVMVGDTAQLPPIGFGLVFHLLAQRPDTAMLTRIFRQDDASDIPMVADAIRHRMPLGLDAFNGPADGVSLLDCKLTDLDREVARAVTSLGGFGADGLALHVVAATNQRVAALNLRFHDFRRQGKDEVKGYLGALFSVGDPVVHLENDYKRGLFNGMLGTVTAVDIWRRSVEVSFEGATHVFARDDLIKLDLAYALTCHKLQGSQAVRVVIAIEPSRLLEPSWLYTSLTRAEQQAVVVGPKAVLTQALRREFAWKDRCIGMAMAA
;
A
#
# COMPACT_ATOMS: atom_id res chain seq x y z
N MET A 1 16.37 7.06 45.55
CA MET A 1 15.24 6.13 45.75
C MET A 1 14.16 6.50 44.76
N ASN A 2 13.99 5.67 43.72
CA ASN A 2 13.13 5.96 42.57
C ASN A 2 11.82 5.19 42.77
N THR A 3 10.77 5.84 43.27
CA THR A 3 9.45 5.22 43.44
C THR A 3 8.80 5.03 42.07
N ALA A 4 8.77 3.78 41.61
CA ALA A 4 8.15 3.38 40.36
C ALA A 4 6.63 3.59 40.40
N ALA A 5 6.08 4.06 39.28
CA ALA A 5 4.64 4.19 39.10
C ALA A 5 3.95 2.80 39.08
N PRO A 6 2.71 2.67 39.58
CA PRO A 6 1.97 1.40 39.55
C PRO A 6 1.72 0.92 38.11
N ARG A 7 1.82 -0.40 37.89
CA ARG A 7 1.63 -1.06 36.58
C ARG A 7 0.24 -0.77 36.00
N THR A 8 0.17 -0.56 34.68
CA THR A 8 -1.10 -0.54 33.96
C THR A 8 -1.56 -1.98 33.67
N ALA A 9 -2.86 -2.27 33.76
CA ALA A 9 -3.43 -3.59 33.43
C ALA A 9 -3.06 -4.07 32.00
N ALA A 10 -2.78 -3.13 31.10
CA ALA A 10 -2.32 -3.38 29.74
C ALA A 10 -0.93 -4.06 29.68
N GLN A 11 -0.01 -3.71 30.58
CA GLN A 11 1.35 -4.26 30.59
C GLN A 11 1.35 -5.74 30.98
N THR A 12 0.57 -6.09 32.00
CA THR A 12 0.36 -7.48 32.44
C THR A 12 -0.33 -8.30 31.34
N GLY A 13 -1.28 -7.71 30.61
CA GLY A 13 -1.94 -8.35 29.46
C GLY A 13 -0.99 -8.66 28.30
N LEU A 14 -0.10 -7.73 27.95
CA LEU A 14 0.90 -7.90 26.88
C LEU A 14 1.94 -8.97 27.23
N GLN A 15 2.45 -8.98 28.47
CA GLN A 15 3.38 -10.02 28.92
C GLN A 15 2.70 -11.40 28.93
N GLY A 16 1.43 -11.47 29.34
CA GLY A 16 0.66 -12.71 29.28
C GLY A 16 0.50 -13.25 27.87
N ALA A 17 0.22 -12.36 26.91
CA ALA A 17 0.12 -12.72 25.50
C ALA A 17 1.46 -13.20 24.92
N LEU A 18 2.60 -12.68 25.39
CA LEU A 18 3.93 -13.15 24.98
C LEU A 18 4.18 -14.59 25.45
N LEU A 19 3.93 -14.87 26.74
CA LEU A 19 4.14 -16.21 27.30
C LEU A 19 3.26 -17.26 26.61
N GLN A 20 2.04 -16.90 26.23
CA GLN A 20 1.08 -17.79 25.53
C GLN A 20 1.53 -18.23 24.13
N ARG A 21 2.55 -17.60 23.55
CA ARG A 21 3.14 -18.03 22.26
C ARG A 21 3.98 -19.29 22.40
N VAL A 22 4.33 -19.68 23.63
CA VAL A 22 5.03 -20.93 23.90
C VAL A 22 4.02 -22.07 23.93
N ARG A 23 4.22 -23.07 23.06
CA ARG A 23 3.35 -24.25 23.00
C ARG A 23 3.29 -24.91 24.38
N GLY A 24 2.08 -25.07 24.90
CA GLY A 24 1.84 -25.65 26.22
C GLY A 24 1.78 -24.63 27.36
N ILE A 25 1.94 -23.33 27.11
CA ILE A 25 1.69 -22.26 28.09
C ILE A 25 0.33 -21.62 27.75
N GLY A 26 -0.74 -22.09 28.39
CA GLY A 26 -2.07 -21.50 28.25
C GLY A 26 -2.26 -20.25 29.14
N PRO A 27 -3.41 -19.57 29.03
CA PRO A 27 -3.71 -18.33 29.79
C PRO A 27 -3.48 -18.46 31.30
N GLU A 28 -3.97 -19.55 31.91
CA GLU A 28 -3.80 -19.81 33.35
C GLU A 28 -2.32 -19.97 33.75
N ARG A 29 -1.54 -20.69 32.95
CA ARG A 29 -0.10 -20.91 33.22
C ARG A 29 0.67 -19.60 33.06
N ALA A 30 0.38 -18.82 32.03
CA ALA A 30 0.96 -17.51 31.84
C ALA A 30 0.64 -16.59 33.02
N GLN A 31 -0.61 -16.58 33.50
CA GLN A 31 -1.02 -15.76 34.65
C GLN A 31 -0.28 -16.16 35.93
N ARG A 32 -0.09 -17.47 36.19
CA ARG A 32 0.68 -17.93 37.35
C ARG A 32 2.16 -17.51 37.28
N VAL A 33 2.78 -17.64 36.11
CA VAL A 33 4.17 -17.18 35.90
C VAL A 33 4.28 -15.66 36.13
N LEU A 34 3.33 -14.87 35.64
CA LEU A 34 3.31 -13.42 35.87
C LEU A 34 3.07 -13.06 37.34
N ALA A 35 2.19 -13.79 38.03
CA ALA A 35 1.95 -13.59 39.45
C ALA A 35 3.17 -13.92 40.30
N ALA A 36 3.92 -14.97 39.92
CA ALA A 36 5.11 -15.40 40.64
C ALA A 36 6.32 -14.47 40.42
N PHE A 37 6.57 -14.04 39.18
CA PHE A 37 7.82 -13.35 38.83
C PHE A 37 7.67 -11.86 38.54
N GLY A 38 6.47 -11.35 38.27
CA GLY A 38 6.19 -9.91 38.21
C GLY A 38 7.25 -9.09 37.50
N GLU A 39 8.00 -8.26 38.25
CA GLU A 39 9.07 -7.39 37.73
C GLU A 39 10.39 -8.11 37.45
N GLY A 40 10.62 -9.24 38.14
CA GLY A 40 11.74 -10.13 37.92
C GLY A 40 11.50 -11.14 36.80
N LEU A 41 10.46 -11.00 35.97
CA LEU A 41 10.12 -11.96 34.91
C LEU A 41 11.30 -12.23 33.97
N ASP A 42 11.96 -11.18 33.49
CA ASP A 42 13.11 -11.34 32.59
C ASP A 42 14.29 -12.00 33.30
N ALA A 43 14.61 -11.59 34.53
CA ALA A 43 15.68 -12.21 35.32
C ALA A 43 15.39 -13.68 35.65
N ALA A 44 14.11 -14.01 35.90
CA ALA A 44 13.66 -15.36 36.17
C ALA A 44 13.80 -16.25 34.93
N LEU A 45 13.33 -15.78 33.77
CA LEU A 45 13.28 -16.58 32.55
C LEU A 45 14.60 -16.61 31.78
N SER A 46 15.47 -15.61 31.94
CA SER A 46 16.76 -15.53 31.26
C SER A 46 17.90 -16.28 31.95
N ASN A 47 17.67 -16.85 33.15
CA ASN A 47 18.68 -17.60 33.89
C ASN A 47 18.22 -19.05 34.12
N MET A 48 18.85 -20.00 33.43
CA MET A 48 18.51 -21.44 33.49
C MET A 48 18.64 -22.05 34.90
N ASN A 49 19.31 -21.40 35.85
CA ASN A 49 19.32 -21.85 37.23
C ASN A 49 17.94 -21.71 37.92
N ASN A 50 17.02 -20.95 37.33
CA ASN A 50 15.67 -20.74 37.86
C ASN A 50 14.63 -21.75 37.35
N VAL A 51 15.02 -22.78 36.58
CA VAL A 51 14.09 -23.74 35.96
C VAL A 51 13.12 -24.35 36.97
N GLU A 52 13.57 -24.72 38.17
CA GLU A 52 12.70 -25.30 39.20
C GLU A 52 11.69 -24.28 39.77
N ALA A 53 12.12 -23.03 39.99
CA ALA A 53 11.22 -21.97 40.43
C ALA A 53 10.17 -21.66 39.36
N VAL A 54 10.59 -21.58 38.09
CA VAL A 54 9.68 -21.35 36.96
C VAL A 54 8.74 -22.53 36.79
N ALA A 55 9.22 -23.78 36.95
CA ALA A 55 8.39 -24.97 36.91
C ALA A 55 7.28 -24.93 37.98
N ALA A 56 7.62 -24.58 39.23
CA ALA A 56 6.66 -24.44 40.31
C ALA A 56 5.54 -23.43 39.99
N ALA A 57 5.85 -22.34 39.28
CA ALA A 57 4.85 -21.37 38.83
C ALA A 57 4.03 -21.86 37.61
N VAL A 58 4.68 -22.52 36.65
CA VAL A 58 4.04 -22.96 35.39
C VAL A 58 2.98 -24.03 35.64
N ALA A 59 3.29 -25.05 36.45
CA ALA A 59 2.41 -26.19 36.73
C ALA A 59 2.75 -26.88 38.08
N PRO A 60 2.38 -26.28 39.23
CA PRO A 60 2.71 -26.79 40.56
C PRO A 60 2.26 -28.23 40.77
N ASP A 61 1.09 -28.60 40.24
CA ASP A 61 0.48 -29.92 40.46
C ASP A 61 1.05 -31.03 39.53
N ARG A 62 1.99 -30.71 38.63
CA ARG A 62 2.54 -31.65 37.64
C ARG A 62 4.05 -31.50 37.43
N PRO A 63 4.90 -31.92 38.38
CA PRO A 63 6.34 -31.58 38.42
C PRO A 63 7.13 -31.98 37.16
N ALA A 64 6.91 -33.17 36.61
CA ALA A 64 7.62 -33.65 35.42
C ALA A 64 7.27 -32.84 34.15
N LEU A 65 5.98 -32.49 34.00
CA LEU A 65 5.53 -31.62 32.91
C LEU A 65 6.00 -30.17 33.12
N ALA A 66 5.99 -29.72 34.37
CA ALA A 66 6.36 -28.37 34.76
C ALA A 66 7.80 -28.02 34.38
N ARG A 67 8.77 -28.89 34.70
CA ARG A 67 10.18 -28.69 34.30
C ARG A 67 10.36 -28.62 32.79
N ARG A 68 9.69 -29.51 32.05
CA ARG A 68 9.78 -29.53 30.58
C ARG A 68 9.22 -28.23 29.98
N LEU A 69 8.07 -27.77 30.47
CA LEU A 69 7.46 -26.52 30.02
C LEU A 69 8.28 -25.29 30.43
N ALA A 70 8.85 -25.29 31.64
CA ALA A 70 9.73 -24.23 32.12
C ALA A 70 10.99 -24.13 31.25
N ALA A 71 11.66 -25.24 30.96
CA ALA A 71 12.82 -25.26 30.07
C ALA A 71 12.49 -24.74 28.66
N VAL A 72 11.37 -25.18 28.06
CA VAL A 72 10.92 -24.70 26.74
C VAL A 72 10.55 -23.22 26.78
N LEU A 73 9.89 -22.76 27.83
CA LEU A 73 9.52 -21.36 28.02
C LEU A 73 10.76 -20.48 28.14
N MET A 74 11.73 -20.86 28.97
CA MET A 74 12.95 -20.11 29.20
C MET A 74 13.82 -20.05 27.94
N ALA A 75 13.97 -21.17 27.22
CA ALA A 75 14.66 -21.18 25.93
C ALA A 75 13.99 -20.22 24.93
N LYS A 76 12.67 -20.35 24.71
CA LYS A 76 11.93 -19.43 23.83
C LYS A 76 11.95 -17.99 24.31
N TRP A 77 12.00 -17.75 25.63
CA TRP A 77 12.12 -16.41 26.18
C TRP A 77 13.40 -15.75 25.71
N THR A 78 14.54 -16.41 25.95
CA THR A 78 15.87 -15.90 25.57
C THR A 78 16.00 -15.72 24.07
N ASP A 79 15.50 -16.67 23.27
CA ASP A 79 15.73 -16.68 21.82
C ASP A 79 14.76 -15.79 21.03
N GLU A 80 13.49 -15.67 21.47
CA GLU A 80 12.42 -15.09 20.65
C GLU A 80 11.61 -13.98 21.33
N LEU A 81 11.33 -14.10 22.63
CA LEU A 81 10.33 -13.23 23.29
C LEU A 81 10.95 -12.04 24.02
N ARG A 82 12.17 -12.19 24.54
CA ARG A 82 12.85 -11.18 25.36
C ARG A 82 13.01 -9.82 24.64
N PRO A 83 13.44 -9.74 23.37
CA PRO A 83 13.57 -8.45 22.68
C PRO A 83 12.22 -7.68 22.61
N GLU A 84 11.10 -8.39 22.42
CA GLU A 84 9.76 -7.78 22.40
C GLU A 84 9.34 -7.32 23.79
N HIS A 85 9.64 -8.11 24.82
CA HIS A 85 9.43 -7.72 26.21
C HIS A 85 10.21 -6.44 26.58
N GLU A 86 11.50 -6.38 26.25
CA GLU A 86 12.37 -5.22 26.50
C GLU A 86 11.86 -3.97 25.77
N ALA A 87 11.44 -4.12 24.51
CA ALA A 87 10.85 -3.04 23.73
C ALA A 87 9.56 -2.52 24.36
N VAL A 88 8.63 -3.40 24.76
CA VAL A 88 7.39 -3.01 25.45
C VAL A 88 7.70 -2.28 26.75
N ALA A 89 8.61 -2.80 27.58
CA ALA A 89 8.99 -2.19 28.84
C ALA A 89 9.63 -0.81 28.62
N TRP A 90 10.47 -0.66 27.60
CA TRP A 90 11.07 0.63 27.24
C TRP A 90 10.02 1.64 26.79
N LEU A 91 9.10 1.25 25.90
CA LEU A 91 8.03 2.11 25.39
C LEU A 91 7.12 2.60 26.53
N ASP A 92 6.71 1.70 27.41
CA ASP A 92 5.83 2.00 28.55
C ASP A 92 6.50 2.97 29.54
N ARG A 93 7.78 2.76 29.87
CA ARG A 93 8.56 3.69 30.72
C ARG A 93 8.65 5.11 30.14
N HIS A 94 8.52 5.25 28.82
CA HIS A 94 8.49 6.54 28.14
C HIS A 94 7.07 7.02 27.78
N GLY A 95 6.04 6.37 28.34
CA GLY A 95 4.64 6.74 28.16
C GLY A 95 4.10 6.46 26.75
N ILE A 96 4.67 5.51 26.03
CA ILE A 96 4.23 5.09 24.68
C ILE A 96 3.34 3.86 24.79
N THR A 97 2.08 4.10 25.11
CA THR A 97 1.05 3.06 25.28
C THR A 97 -0.01 3.08 24.18
N ASP A 98 -0.01 4.12 23.35
CA ASP A 98 -0.98 4.42 22.30
C ASP A 98 -0.70 3.73 20.95
N GLN A 99 0.38 2.94 20.84
CA GLN A 99 0.76 2.25 19.59
C GLN A 99 0.89 0.73 19.76
N PRO A 100 -0.25 -0.01 19.73
CA PRO A 100 -0.25 -1.46 19.77
C PRO A 100 0.63 -2.05 18.64
N GLY A 101 1.54 -2.95 18.97
CA GLY A 101 2.43 -3.61 18.00
C GLY A 101 3.66 -2.83 17.57
N LEU A 102 3.88 -1.60 18.06
CA LEU A 102 5.12 -0.85 17.83
C LEU A 102 6.35 -1.67 18.27
N ALA A 103 6.32 -2.28 19.45
CA ALA A 103 7.39 -3.14 19.96
C ALA A 103 7.77 -4.25 18.96
N ARG A 104 6.78 -4.96 18.40
CA ARG A 104 7.02 -6.00 17.37
C ARG A 104 7.69 -5.45 16.12
N ARG A 105 7.27 -4.27 15.67
CA ARG A 105 7.87 -3.62 14.50
C ARG A 105 9.32 -3.24 14.77
N ILE A 106 9.61 -2.71 15.95
CA ILE A 106 10.98 -2.38 16.38
C ILE A 106 11.83 -3.66 16.40
N VAL A 107 11.38 -4.73 17.05
CA VAL A 107 12.12 -5.99 17.14
C VAL A 107 12.35 -6.63 15.78
N ARG A 108 11.38 -6.56 14.86
CA ARG A 108 11.56 -7.08 13.50
C ARG A 108 12.71 -6.38 12.76
N VAL A 109 12.97 -5.11 13.06
CA VAL A 109 14.01 -4.32 12.41
C VAL A 109 15.35 -4.41 13.16
N LEU A 110 15.32 -4.36 14.49
CA LEU A 110 16.52 -4.30 15.33
C LEU A 110 17.02 -5.67 15.79
N GLY A 111 16.16 -6.68 15.71
CA GLY A 111 16.48 -8.06 16.08
C GLY A 111 16.76 -8.23 17.58
N PRO A 112 17.65 -9.17 17.94
CA PRO A 112 17.93 -9.53 19.33
C PRO A 112 18.46 -8.38 20.20
N ARG A 113 19.12 -7.39 19.60
CA ARG A 113 19.75 -6.26 20.34
C ARG A 113 18.79 -5.09 20.62
N THR A 114 17.48 -5.32 20.53
CA THR A 114 16.48 -4.25 20.62
C THR A 114 16.58 -3.43 21.92
N GLY A 115 16.60 -4.07 23.10
CA GLY A 115 16.67 -3.35 24.37
C GLY A 115 17.94 -2.51 24.52
N GLU A 116 19.10 -3.08 24.17
CA GLU A 116 20.40 -2.41 24.18
C GLU A 116 20.42 -1.16 23.29
N LEU A 117 19.92 -1.29 22.05
CA LEU A 117 19.89 -0.19 21.07
C LEU A 117 18.95 0.94 21.48
N LEU A 118 17.76 0.61 22.01
CA LEU A 118 16.81 1.62 22.50
C LEU A 118 17.38 2.41 23.68
N VAL A 119 18.16 1.77 24.55
CA VAL A 119 18.78 2.40 25.72
C VAL A 119 20.02 3.22 25.32
N SER A 120 20.83 2.74 24.38
CA SER A 120 22.06 3.43 23.94
C SER A 120 21.76 4.59 22.98
N ASN A 121 20.79 4.43 22.08
CA ASN A 121 20.39 5.44 21.11
C ASN A 121 18.86 5.42 20.86
N PRO A 122 18.07 6.17 21.65
CA PRO A 122 16.63 6.29 21.46
C PRO A 122 16.20 6.84 20.10
N TYR A 123 17.05 7.66 19.45
CA TYR A 123 16.73 8.31 18.17
C TYR A 123 16.64 7.34 16.99
N ILE A 124 16.96 6.07 17.20
CA ILE A 124 16.61 4.99 16.27
C ILE A 124 15.12 4.93 15.92
N LEU A 125 14.25 5.45 16.79
CA LEU A 125 12.81 5.55 16.56
C LEU A 125 12.37 6.86 15.89
N ALA A 126 13.29 7.71 15.44
CA ALA A 126 12.97 9.04 14.91
C ALA A 126 12.14 9.04 13.61
N LYS A 127 12.12 7.91 12.87
CA LYS A 127 11.22 7.70 11.72
C LYS A 127 9.83 7.21 12.11
N THR A 128 9.65 6.75 13.36
CA THR A 128 8.43 6.08 13.81
C THR A 128 7.60 6.96 14.74
N LEU A 129 8.25 7.75 15.59
CA LEU A 129 7.58 8.64 16.54
C LEU A 129 7.59 10.09 16.02
N PRO A 130 6.55 10.89 16.31
CA PRO A 130 6.56 12.32 16.02
C PRO A 130 7.78 13.00 16.66
N TRP A 131 8.46 13.85 15.90
CA TRP A 131 9.73 14.46 16.31
C TRP A 131 9.69 15.12 17.70
N PRO A 132 8.67 15.94 18.07
CA PRO A 132 8.66 16.59 19.38
C PRO A 132 8.69 15.60 20.55
N ARG A 133 7.94 14.49 20.43
CA ARG A 133 7.93 13.41 21.42
C ARG A 133 9.25 12.65 21.43
N MET A 134 9.80 12.36 20.25
CA MET A 134 11.08 11.67 20.13
C MET A 134 12.24 12.49 20.72
N ASP A 135 12.33 13.78 20.39
CA ASP A 135 13.41 14.63 20.86
C ASP A 135 13.35 14.84 22.37
N GLN A 136 12.15 14.93 22.95
CA GLN A 136 11.95 14.97 24.40
C GLN A 136 12.50 13.69 25.07
N ILE A 137 12.14 12.52 24.57
CA ILE A 137 12.62 11.23 25.10
C ILE A 137 14.13 11.10 24.94
N GLY A 138 14.65 11.40 23.75
CA GLY A 138 16.06 11.31 23.42
C GLY A 138 16.94 12.23 24.27
N ARG A 139 16.56 13.51 24.40
CA ARG A 139 17.27 14.47 25.25
C ARG A 139 17.27 14.06 26.71
N ARG A 140 16.15 13.55 27.23
CA ARG A 140 16.10 13.05 28.62
C ARG A 140 17.02 11.86 28.82
N ALA A 141 17.00 10.89 27.90
CA ALA A 141 17.81 9.68 27.99
C ALA A 141 19.31 9.96 27.84
N LEU A 142 19.70 10.81 26.87
CA LEU A 142 21.10 11.20 26.67
C LEU A 142 21.58 12.17 27.75
N GLY A 143 20.73 13.07 28.23
CA GLY A 143 21.07 14.06 29.25
C GLY A 143 21.44 13.44 30.60
N LEU A 144 20.87 12.29 30.95
CA LEU A 144 21.28 11.51 32.12
C LEU A 144 22.74 11.02 32.05
N ARG A 145 23.32 10.93 30.85
CA ARG A 145 24.70 10.46 30.61
C ARG A 145 25.66 11.58 30.24
N LEU A 146 25.20 12.56 29.49
CA LEU A 146 26.02 13.59 28.84
C LEU A 146 25.77 15.01 29.37
N GLY A 147 24.80 15.19 30.28
CA GLY A 147 24.31 16.51 30.66
C GLY A 147 23.38 17.14 29.60
N ALA A 148 22.70 18.23 29.96
CA ALA A 148 21.71 18.88 29.10
C ALA A 148 22.35 19.44 27.81
N ASP A 149 23.50 20.09 27.92
CA ASP A 149 24.23 20.66 26.78
C ASP A 149 24.84 19.56 25.90
N GLY A 150 25.43 18.52 26.51
CA GLY A 150 25.95 17.37 25.76
C GLY A 150 24.87 16.62 24.98
N ALA A 151 23.64 16.57 25.50
CA ALA A 151 22.50 15.97 24.78
C ALA A 151 21.99 16.83 23.61
N ARG A 152 22.27 18.14 23.60
CA ARG A 152 21.83 19.06 22.56
C ARG A 152 22.52 18.80 21.24
N ASP A 153 23.83 18.60 21.27
CA ASP A 153 24.68 18.42 20.08
C ASP A 153 25.16 16.97 19.91
N ALA A 154 24.61 16.05 20.70
CA ALA A 154 24.88 14.63 20.60
C ALA A 154 24.67 14.12 19.15
N PRO A 155 25.65 13.41 18.55
CA PRO A 155 25.53 12.88 17.19
C PRO A 155 24.26 12.04 16.98
N GLN A 156 23.81 11.32 18.00
CA GLN A 156 22.58 10.53 17.99
C GLN A 156 21.34 11.41 17.72
N ARG A 157 21.27 12.58 18.36
CA ARG A 157 20.18 13.54 18.21
C ARG A 157 20.19 14.17 16.82
N LEU A 158 21.36 14.59 16.35
CA LEU A 158 21.51 15.21 15.03
C LEU A 158 21.16 14.22 13.90
N LEU A 159 21.67 12.99 13.98
CA LEU A 159 21.29 11.92 13.06
C LEU A 159 19.80 11.56 13.16
N GLY A 160 19.24 11.55 14.38
CA GLY A 160 17.81 11.39 14.61
C GLY A 160 16.97 12.47 13.91
N ALA A 161 17.43 13.71 13.94
CA ALA A 161 16.77 14.83 13.26
C ALA A 161 16.80 14.64 11.74
N VAL A 162 17.92 14.16 11.17
CA VAL A 162 18.02 13.79 9.76
C VAL A 162 17.09 12.62 9.43
N ASP A 163 17.11 11.54 10.22
CA ASP A 163 16.28 10.36 10.00
C ASP A 163 14.79 10.70 10.05
N SER A 164 14.38 11.56 10.98
CA SER A 164 13.01 12.07 11.04
C SER A 164 12.63 12.86 9.78
N ALA A 165 13.60 13.50 9.10
CA ALA A 165 13.34 14.41 7.96
C ALA A 165 13.13 13.59 6.72
N VAL A 166 14.07 12.68 6.53
CA VAL A 166 14.00 11.59 5.57
C VAL A 166 12.69 10.83 5.74
N GLY A 167 12.33 10.41 6.95
CA GLY A 167 11.10 9.64 7.21
C GLY A 167 9.82 10.39 6.83
N GLU A 168 9.72 11.67 7.21
CA GLU A 168 8.59 12.54 6.85
C GLU A 168 8.46 12.68 5.32
N TRP A 169 9.58 12.95 4.63
CA TRP A 169 9.60 13.12 3.17
C TRP A 169 9.35 11.82 2.41
N MET A 170 9.91 10.70 2.87
CA MET A 170 9.63 9.38 2.30
C MET A 170 8.15 9.01 2.41
N THR A 171 7.50 9.37 3.52
CA THR A 171 6.05 9.16 3.71
C THR A 171 5.21 9.98 2.73
N ALA A 172 5.72 11.14 2.29
CA ALA A 172 5.12 11.95 1.24
C ALA A 172 5.48 11.49 -0.19
N GLY A 173 6.22 10.39 -0.33
CA GLY A 173 6.53 9.77 -1.61
C GLY A 173 7.89 10.17 -2.21
N HIS A 174 8.66 11.03 -1.54
CA HIS A 174 9.96 11.51 -2.02
C HIS A 174 11.09 10.49 -1.83
N THR A 175 12.11 10.56 -2.68
CA THR A 175 13.36 9.80 -2.52
C THR A 175 14.59 10.68 -2.36
N ALA A 176 14.40 11.99 -2.48
CA ALA A 176 15.40 13.02 -2.25
C ALA A 176 14.76 14.27 -1.62
N ILE A 177 15.61 15.20 -1.17
CA ILE A 177 15.21 16.50 -0.62
C ILE A 177 16.22 17.57 -1.06
N GLY A 178 15.75 18.75 -1.46
CA GLY A 178 16.65 19.88 -1.74
C GLY A 178 17.45 20.28 -0.51
N LYS A 179 18.74 20.61 -0.67
CA LYS A 179 19.64 20.93 0.45
C LYS A 179 19.06 22.04 1.35
N ASP A 180 18.66 23.17 0.77
CA ASP A 180 18.02 24.28 1.50
C ASP A 180 16.71 23.89 2.22
N ARG A 181 15.99 22.91 1.67
CA ARG A 181 14.74 22.43 2.28
C ARG A 181 15.03 21.54 3.48
N LEU A 182 16.06 20.70 3.40
CA LEU A 182 16.53 19.91 4.53
C LEU A 182 17.02 20.81 5.66
N THR A 183 17.87 21.80 5.35
CA THR A 183 18.40 22.74 6.35
C THR A 183 17.26 23.45 7.10
N ARG A 184 16.23 23.92 6.38
CA ARG A 184 15.04 24.55 7.00
C ARG A 184 14.26 23.59 7.89
N LEU A 185 14.10 22.33 7.49
CA LEU A 185 13.39 21.33 8.29
C LEU A 185 14.18 20.94 9.54
N LEU A 186 15.50 20.80 9.43
CA LEU A 186 16.38 20.61 10.57
C LEU A 186 16.29 21.80 11.53
N ALA A 187 16.22 23.04 11.02
CA ALA A 187 16.06 24.22 11.84
C ALA A 187 14.79 24.22 12.70
N THR A 188 13.68 23.65 12.19
CA THR A 188 12.45 23.48 12.99
C THR A 188 12.54 22.41 14.07
N ARG A 189 13.58 21.57 14.03
CA ARG A 189 13.71 20.38 14.87
C ARG A 189 14.79 20.50 15.91
N ILE A 190 15.95 21.03 15.53
CA ILE A 190 17.11 21.15 16.41
C ILE A 190 17.47 22.59 16.76
N GLY A 191 16.82 23.59 16.14
CA GLY A 191 17.09 25.02 16.34
C GLY A 191 17.83 25.64 15.16
N ARG A 192 17.91 26.98 15.12
CA ARG A 192 18.47 27.76 13.98
C ARG A 192 19.98 27.97 14.02
N GLU A 193 20.68 27.44 15.01
CA GLU A 193 22.13 27.61 15.12
C GLU A 193 22.84 26.91 13.97
N TRP A 194 23.57 27.70 13.17
CA TRP A 194 24.15 27.26 11.91
C TRP A 194 25.10 26.06 12.07
N HIS A 195 25.89 26.03 13.15
CA HIS A 195 26.84 24.95 13.41
C HIS A 195 26.15 23.59 13.57
N GLY A 196 25.04 23.52 14.31
CA GLY A 196 24.29 22.28 14.52
C GLY A 196 23.60 21.77 13.24
N LEU A 197 23.18 22.69 12.36
CA LEU A 197 22.55 22.34 11.09
C LEU A 197 23.56 21.74 10.10
N ALA A 198 24.69 22.42 9.90
CA ALA A 198 25.75 21.93 9.02
C ALA A 198 26.34 20.60 9.53
N LEU A 199 26.52 20.47 10.85
CA LEU A 199 27.00 19.23 11.46
C LEU A 199 26.00 18.08 11.27
N ALA A 200 24.69 18.33 11.38
CA ALA A 200 23.68 17.29 11.16
C ALA A 200 23.69 16.77 9.71
N GLU A 201 23.79 17.66 8.72
CA GLU A 201 23.90 17.26 7.31
C GLU A 201 25.20 16.47 7.05
N HIS A 202 26.34 16.97 7.54
CA HIS A 202 27.63 16.29 7.43
C HIS A 202 27.62 14.90 8.06
N LEU A 203 27.07 14.76 9.27
CA LEU A 203 26.91 13.46 9.93
C LEU A 203 25.95 12.56 9.14
N GLY A 204 24.86 13.11 8.60
CA GLY A 204 23.90 12.41 7.77
C GLY A 204 24.56 11.78 6.54
N GLU A 205 25.43 12.52 5.86
CA GLU A 205 26.24 12.00 4.74
C GLU A 205 27.26 10.96 5.22
N LYS A 206 28.10 11.33 6.20
CA LYS A 206 29.17 10.47 6.74
C LYS A 206 28.67 9.11 7.23
N HIS A 207 27.47 9.06 7.82
CA HIS A 207 26.86 7.83 8.34
C HIS A 207 25.84 7.20 7.38
N GLY A 208 25.87 7.57 6.08
CA GLY A 208 25.11 6.89 5.04
C GLY A 208 23.59 7.05 5.16
N ARG A 209 23.10 8.18 5.67
CA ARG A 209 21.68 8.56 5.66
C ARG A 209 21.31 9.37 4.43
N LEU A 210 22.25 10.21 4.01
CA LEU A 210 22.16 11.07 2.85
C LEU A 210 23.26 10.71 1.86
N VAL A 211 22.99 10.88 0.58
CA VAL A 211 23.97 10.77 -0.51
C VAL A 211 23.92 12.07 -1.30
N ASP A 212 25.06 12.74 -1.45
CA ASP A 212 25.12 14.00 -2.21
C ASP A 212 24.82 13.75 -3.69
N ALA A 213 23.90 14.55 -4.25
CA ALA A 213 23.57 14.59 -5.66
C ALA A 213 23.46 16.05 -6.16
N GLY A 214 24.38 16.91 -5.73
CA GLY A 214 24.47 18.30 -6.15
C GLY A 214 23.47 19.18 -5.41
N ALA A 215 22.36 19.55 -6.07
CA ALA A 215 21.33 20.42 -5.49
C ALA A 215 20.45 19.73 -4.44
N VAL A 216 20.47 18.39 -4.40
CA VAL A 216 19.63 17.58 -3.52
C VAL A 216 20.44 16.57 -2.73
N TRP A 217 19.93 16.20 -1.56
CA TRP A 217 20.33 15.02 -0.82
C TRP A 217 19.42 13.85 -1.20
N ARG A 218 19.97 12.74 -1.68
CA ARG A 218 19.23 11.48 -1.87
C ARG A 218 19.19 10.70 -0.57
N PHE A 219 18.07 10.04 -0.28
CA PHE A 219 17.97 9.16 0.87
C PHE A 219 18.71 7.86 0.56
N ALA A 220 19.71 7.49 1.36
CA ALA A 220 20.65 6.42 0.98
C ALA A 220 19.98 5.09 0.59
N GLY A 221 18.98 4.65 1.35
CA GLY A 221 18.21 3.44 1.03
C GLY A 221 17.43 3.55 -0.29
N CYS A 222 16.83 4.72 -0.56
CA CYS A 222 16.17 4.96 -1.83
C CYS A 222 17.18 5.04 -2.98
N ALA A 223 18.31 5.71 -2.78
CA ALA A 223 19.36 5.84 -3.79
C ALA A 223 19.92 4.47 -4.22
N PHE A 224 20.08 3.56 -3.26
CA PHE A 224 20.44 2.17 -3.53
C PHE A 224 19.37 1.47 -4.37
N LEU A 225 18.10 1.51 -3.95
CA LEU A 225 17.01 0.85 -4.69
C LEU A 225 16.81 1.43 -6.10
N GLU A 226 16.90 2.75 -6.27
CA GLU A 226 16.83 3.42 -7.57
C GLU A 226 17.93 2.92 -8.50
N ARG A 227 19.17 2.78 -7.99
CA ARG A 227 20.30 2.26 -8.76
C ARG A 227 20.06 0.81 -9.18
N GLU A 228 19.62 -0.04 -8.26
CA GLU A 228 19.35 -1.46 -8.55
C GLU A 228 18.24 -1.63 -9.60
N VAL A 229 17.16 -0.84 -9.49
CA VAL A 229 16.06 -0.83 -10.46
C VAL A 229 16.56 -0.42 -11.85
N MET A 230 17.30 0.69 -11.94
CA MET A 230 17.78 1.18 -13.24
C MET A 230 18.82 0.25 -13.85
N ALA A 231 19.82 -0.20 -13.07
CA ALA A 231 20.84 -1.13 -13.55
C ALA A 231 20.21 -2.43 -14.07
N ARG A 232 19.17 -2.94 -13.40
CA ARG A 232 18.48 -4.15 -13.85
C ARG A 232 17.73 -3.93 -15.17
N ILE A 233 17.07 -2.78 -15.34
CA ILE A 233 16.36 -2.42 -16.58
C ILE A 233 17.36 -2.22 -17.73
N GLU A 234 18.45 -1.50 -17.50
CA GLU A 234 19.50 -1.22 -18.48
C GLU A 234 20.26 -2.47 -18.91
N ALA A 235 20.33 -3.49 -18.04
CA ALA A 235 20.92 -4.79 -18.38
C ALA A 235 20.02 -5.64 -19.29
N MET A 236 18.69 -5.49 -19.25
CA MET A 236 17.73 -6.35 -19.96
C MET A 236 18.01 -6.50 -21.47
N PRO A 237 18.34 -5.44 -22.23
CA PRO A 237 18.66 -5.55 -23.66
C PRO A 237 19.90 -6.41 -23.96
N SER A 238 20.85 -6.49 -23.02
CA SER A 238 22.10 -7.24 -23.18
C SER A 238 21.97 -8.71 -22.73
N GLU A 239 20.95 -9.03 -21.94
CA GLU A 239 20.66 -10.38 -21.46
C GLU A 239 19.93 -11.17 -22.56
N ARG A 240 20.63 -12.14 -23.17
CA ARG A 240 20.01 -13.01 -24.18
C ARG A 240 19.04 -13.98 -23.51
N GLY A 241 17.75 -13.76 -23.73
CA GLY A 241 16.71 -14.75 -23.46
C GLY A 241 16.71 -15.87 -24.51
N ARG A 242 15.93 -16.92 -24.26
CA ARG A 242 15.83 -18.08 -25.17
C ARG A 242 15.08 -17.77 -26.46
N ILE A 243 14.25 -16.75 -26.45
CA ILE A 243 13.43 -16.31 -27.59
C ILE A 243 14.01 -14.99 -28.09
N VAL A 244 14.63 -15.05 -29.27
CA VAL A 244 15.13 -13.87 -29.98
C VAL A 244 14.11 -13.50 -31.05
N VAL A 245 13.62 -12.26 -30.99
CA VAL A 245 12.58 -11.76 -31.90
C VAL A 245 13.19 -10.82 -32.92
N THR A 246 13.17 -11.21 -34.19
CA THR A 246 13.52 -10.29 -35.29
C THR A 246 12.31 -9.44 -35.67
N PRO A 247 12.49 -8.29 -36.34
CA PRO A 247 11.40 -7.49 -36.91
C PRO A 247 10.37 -8.33 -37.67
N GLU A 248 10.82 -9.22 -38.54
CA GLU A 248 9.97 -10.06 -39.37
C GLU A 248 9.22 -11.11 -38.54
N ALA A 249 9.86 -11.65 -37.50
CA ALA A 249 9.21 -12.57 -36.57
C ALA A 249 8.12 -11.87 -35.75
N ALA A 250 8.36 -10.64 -35.29
CA ALA A 250 7.36 -9.83 -34.61
C ALA A 250 6.15 -9.54 -35.51
N ASP A 251 6.41 -9.07 -36.74
CA ASP A 251 5.36 -8.75 -37.70
C ASP A 251 4.52 -9.99 -38.06
N ARG A 252 5.17 -11.13 -38.31
CA ARG A 252 4.47 -12.41 -38.53
C ARG A 252 3.62 -12.84 -37.33
N ALA A 253 4.14 -12.72 -36.11
CA ALA A 253 3.40 -13.09 -34.90
C ALA A 253 2.15 -12.20 -34.71
N ILE A 254 2.26 -10.90 -34.99
CA ILE A 254 1.13 -9.97 -34.95
C ILE A 254 0.08 -10.33 -36.01
N ASP A 255 0.51 -10.60 -37.24
CA ASP A 255 -0.40 -10.93 -38.33
C ASP A 255 -1.11 -12.27 -38.06
N GLN A 256 -0.42 -13.24 -37.44
CA GLN A 256 -1.00 -14.54 -37.03
C GLN A 256 -2.11 -14.40 -35.98
N ILE A 257 -1.99 -13.45 -35.05
CA ILE A 257 -2.97 -13.29 -33.96
C ILE A 257 -4.14 -12.38 -34.34
N MET A 258 -4.04 -11.62 -35.43
CA MET A 258 -5.07 -10.66 -35.86
C MET A 258 -6.47 -11.30 -35.99
N PRO A 259 -6.62 -12.52 -36.57
CA PRO A 259 -7.93 -13.18 -36.67
C PRO A 259 -8.50 -13.66 -35.31
N LEU A 260 -7.67 -13.74 -34.27
CA LEU A 260 -8.07 -14.18 -32.92
C LEU A 260 -8.56 -13.02 -32.05
N LEU A 261 -8.33 -11.78 -32.47
CA LEU A 261 -8.72 -10.59 -31.72
C LEU A 261 -10.20 -10.24 -31.96
N PRO A 262 -10.92 -9.76 -30.93
CA PRO A 262 -12.31 -9.32 -31.09
C PRO A 262 -12.48 -8.14 -32.05
N LYS A 263 -11.46 -7.27 -32.14
CA LYS A 263 -11.41 -6.10 -33.02
C LYS A 263 -9.98 -5.96 -33.56
N PRO A 264 -9.81 -5.47 -34.80
CA PRO A 264 -8.48 -5.20 -35.35
C PRO A 264 -7.78 -4.10 -34.54
N LEU A 265 -6.45 -4.21 -34.45
CA LEU A 265 -5.62 -3.19 -33.81
C LEU A 265 -5.52 -1.94 -34.68
N SER A 266 -5.45 -0.77 -34.06
CA SER A 266 -5.00 0.44 -34.77
C SER A 266 -3.49 0.40 -35.05
N ASP A 267 -3.02 1.32 -35.88
CA ASP A 267 -1.59 1.49 -36.15
C ASP A 267 -0.79 1.77 -34.87
N GLU A 268 -1.30 2.61 -33.97
CA GLU A 268 -0.67 2.90 -32.66
C GLU A 268 -0.56 1.63 -31.80
N GLN A 269 -1.63 0.83 -31.73
CA GLN A 269 -1.66 -0.41 -30.95
C GLN A 269 -0.74 -1.48 -31.56
N ARG A 270 -0.74 -1.61 -32.89
CA ARG A 270 0.15 -2.52 -33.63
C ARG A 270 1.61 -2.13 -33.41
N ALA A 271 1.94 -0.84 -33.49
CA ALA A 271 3.27 -0.33 -33.20
C ALA A 271 3.68 -0.59 -31.74
N ALA A 272 2.77 -0.44 -30.78
CA ALA A 272 3.02 -0.71 -29.36
C ALA A 272 3.31 -2.21 -29.11
N VAL A 273 2.51 -3.12 -29.68
CA VAL A 273 2.76 -4.57 -29.59
C VAL A 273 4.11 -4.91 -30.20
N ARG A 274 4.38 -4.39 -31.41
CA ARG A 274 5.66 -4.61 -32.10
C ARG A 274 6.85 -4.11 -31.29
N HIS A 275 6.75 -2.92 -30.73
CA HIS A 275 7.78 -2.34 -29.86
C HIS A 275 8.05 -3.23 -28.64
N ALA A 276 7.00 -3.72 -27.96
CA ALA A 276 7.15 -4.60 -26.81
C ALA A 276 7.72 -5.99 -27.17
N LEU A 277 7.41 -6.51 -28.36
CA LEU A 277 7.98 -7.78 -28.85
C LEU A 277 9.46 -7.67 -29.22
N LEU A 278 9.93 -6.49 -29.63
CA LEU A 278 11.33 -6.27 -30.03
C LEU A 278 12.24 -5.89 -28.86
N ASN A 279 11.70 -5.29 -27.80
CA ASN A 279 12.49 -4.82 -26.66
C ASN A 279 12.27 -5.69 -25.41
N PRO A 280 13.33 -6.17 -24.72
CA PRO A 280 13.17 -6.93 -23.47
C PRO A 280 12.52 -6.13 -22.33
N PHE A 281 12.67 -4.81 -22.36
CA PHE A 281 11.94 -3.87 -21.52
C PHE A 281 11.11 -2.94 -22.41
N ALA A 282 9.85 -2.72 -22.08
CA ALA A 282 8.99 -1.77 -22.78
C ALA A 282 8.00 -1.08 -21.83
N VAL A 283 7.63 0.15 -22.19
CA VAL A 283 6.54 0.89 -21.53
C VAL A 283 5.44 1.16 -22.56
N ILE A 284 4.21 0.81 -22.21
CA ILE A 284 3.00 1.14 -22.96
C ILE A 284 2.16 2.09 -22.11
N GLY A 285 2.22 3.38 -22.44
CA GLY A 285 1.41 4.41 -21.79
C GLY A 285 0.15 4.71 -22.58
N GLY A 286 -0.89 5.20 -21.92
CA GLY A 286 -2.09 5.69 -22.61
C GLY A 286 -3.20 6.08 -21.64
N GLY A 287 -4.08 6.98 -22.07
CA GLY A 287 -5.22 7.41 -21.28
C GLY A 287 -6.32 6.36 -21.11
N ALA A 288 -7.35 6.67 -20.33
CA ALA A 288 -8.59 5.91 -20.32
C ALA A 288 -9.20 5.85 -21.73
N GLY A 289 -9.69 4.67 -22.13
CA GLY A 289 -10.34 4.49 -23.45
C GLY A 289 -9.40 4.37 -24.66
N THR A 290 -8.08 4.38 -24.48
CA THR A 290 -7.08 4.24 -25.58
C THR A 290 -6.85 2.79 -26.04
N GLY A 291 -7.51 1.81 -25.42
CA GLY A 291 -7.40 0.40 -25.80
C GLY A 291 -6.14 -0.32 -25.29
N LYS A 292 -5.55 0.13 -24.16
CA LYS A 292 -4.46 -0.58 -23.46
C LYS A 292 -4.76 -2.07 -23.25
N THR A 293 -5.98 -2.39 -22.84
CA THR A 293 -6.43 -3.78 -22.62
C THR A 293 -6.38 -4.63 -23.89
N ALA A 294 -6.86 -4.10 -25.02
CA ALA A 294 -6.78 -4.78 -26.31
C ALA A 294 -5.32 -4.97 -26.77
N THR A 295 -4.47 -3.96 -26.53
CA THR A 295 -3.03 -4.00 -26.81
C THR A 295 -2.33 -5.10 -26.00
N MET A 296 -2.66 -5.21 -24.70
CA MET A 296 -2.13 -6.28 -23.85
C MET A 296 -2.61 -7.67 -24.29
N GLN A 297 -3.88 -7.82 -24.66
CA GLN A 297 -4.41 -9.08 -25.18
C GLN A 297 -3.66 -9.53 -26.44
N ALA A 298 -3.43 -8.61 -27.39
CA ALA A 298 -2.64 -8.89 -28.58
C ALA A 298 -1.18 -9.24 -28.27
N LEU A 299 -0.55 -8.52 -27.35
CA LEU A 299 0.82 -8.79 -26.92
C LEU A 299 0.96 -10.17 -26.28
N VAL A 300 -0.01 -10.57 -25.44
CA VAL A 300 -0.04 -11.90 -24.81
C VAL A 300 -0.07 -12.98 -25.88
N LEU A 301 -1.02 -12.89 -26.83
CA LEU A 301 -1.17 -13.86 -27.90
C LEU A 301 0.09 -13.92 -28.79
N ALA A 302 0.65 -12.76 -29.14
CA ALA A 302 1.83 -12.70 -30.02
C ALA A 302 3.09 -13.27 -29.34
N TRP A 303 3.28 -13.04 -28.04
CA TRP A 303 4.41 -13.61 -27.31
C TRP A 303 4.32 -15.13 -27.18
N GLU A 304 3.12 -15.65 -26.93
CA GLU A 304 2.88 -17.10 -26.87
C GLU A 304 3.03 -17.77 -28.24
N ALA A 305 2.64 -17.09 -29.33
CA ALA A 305 2.88 -17.57 -30.70
C ALA A 305 4.38 -17.72 -31.02
N LEU A 306 5.25 -16.94 -30.34
CA LEU A 306 6.70 -17.05 -30.42
C LEU A 306 7.29 -18.11 -29.46
N GLY A 307 6.44 -18.87 -28.76
CA GLY A 307 6.83 -19.91 -27.80
C GLY A 307 7.16 -19.38 -26.40
N GLY A 308 6.77 -18.14 -26.11
CA GLY A 308 6.96 -17.50 -24.81
C GLY A 308 5.87 -17.85 -23.79
N ALA A 309 6.15 -17.55 -22.51
CA ALA A 309 5.18 -17.61 -21.44
C ALA A 309 4.87 -16.20 -20.94
N VAL A 310 3.62 -15.90 -20.60
CA VAL A 310 3.22 -14.59 -20.07
C VAL A 310 2.80 -14.71 -18.62
N HIS A 311 3.31 -13.81 -17.78
CA HIS A 311 2.88 -13.67 -16.40
C HIS A 311 2.27 -12.28 -16.16
N PRO A 312 0.93 -12.14 -16.28
CA PRO A 312 0.27 -10.87 -16.07
C PRO A 312 0.18 -10.52 -14.57
N CYS A 313 0.42 -9.25 -14.27
CA CYS A 313 0.49 -8.71 -12.92
C CYS A 313 -0.28 -7.40 -12.81
N ALA A 314 -0.82 -7.13 -11.62
CA ALA A 314 -1.36 -5.82 -11.27
C ALA A 314 -1.08 -5.50 -9.79
N LEU A 315 -1.29 -4.25 -9.37
CA LEU A 315 -1.13 -3.87 -7.96
C LEU A 315 -2.25 -4.43 -7.08
N ALA A 316 -3.50 -4.33 -7.54
CA ALA A 316 -4.70 -4.68 -6.78
C ALA A 316 -5.34 -5.98 -7.29
N GLY A 317 -6.00 -6.73 -6.40
CA GLY A 317 -6.66 -8.00 -6.74
C GLY A 317 -7.70 -7.85 -7.84
N LYS A 318 -8.52 -6.80 -7.80
CA LYS A 318 -9.55 -6.51 -8.81
C LYS A 318 -8.96 -6.16 -10.19
N ALA A 319 -7.86 -5.41 -10.20
CA ALA A 319 -7.13 -5.13 -11.43
C ALA A 319 -6.56 -6.43 -12.03
N ALA A 320 -6.00 -7.31 -11.20
CA ALA A 320 -5.53 -8.63 -11.65
C ALA A 320 -6.70 -9.49 -12.17
N LEU A 321 -7.86 -9.50 -11.53
CA LEU A 321 -9.02 -10.24 -12.03
C LEU A 321 -9.45 -9.75 -13.42
N ARG A 322 -9.57 -8.43 -13.61
CA ARG A 322 -9.92 -7.83 -14.91
C ARG A 322 -8.88 -8.11 -15.98
N LEU A 323 -7.60 -8.01 -15.62
CA LEU A 323 -6.51 -8.39 -16.51
C LEU A 323 -6.59 -9.87 -16.88
N SER A 324 -7.01 -10.74 -15.95
CA SER A 324 -7.22 -12.16 -16.23
C SER A 324 -8.37 -12.40 -17.20
N GLN A 325 -9.49 -11.70 -17.02
CA GLN A 325 -10.65 -11.77 -17.91
C GLN A 325 -10.30 -11.28 -19.32
N ALA A 326 -9.55 -10.18 -19.42
CA ALA A 326 -9.17 -9.57 -20.69
C ALA A 326 -8.11 -10.37 -21.46
N THR A 327 -7.14 -10.97 -20.77
CA THR A 327 -6.05 -11.72 -21.40
C THR A 327 -6.34 -13.20 -21.48
N HIS A 328 -7.35 -13.71 -20.76
CA HIS A 328 -7.61 -15.14 -20.55
C HIS A 328 -6.46 -15.92 -19.89
N ARG A 329 -5.51 -15.23 -19.22
CA ARG A 329 -4.40 -15.83 -18.46
C ARG A 329 -4.56 -15.45 -16.99
N LEU A 330 -4.17 -16.33 -16.07
CA LEU A 330 -4.27 -16.03 -14.64
C LEU A 330 -3.30 -14.89 -14.25
N ALA A 331 -3.83 -13.69 -14.07
CA ALA A 331 -3.06 -12.57 -13.54
C ALA A 331 -3.09 -12.57 -12.02
N LYS A 332 -1.97 -12.18 -11.42
CA LYS A 332 -1.78 -12.18 -9.96
C LYS A 332 -1.37 -10.80 -9.49
N THR A 333 -1.58 -10.49 -8.21
CA THR A 333 -1.02 -9.26 -7.66
C THR A 333 0.51 -9.34 -7.62
N ILE A 334 1.22 -8.21 -7.68
CA ILE A 334 2.68 -8.18 -7.50
C ILE A 334 3.06 -8.86 -6.18
N HIS A 335 2.30 -8.61 -5.11
CA HIS A 335 2.54 -9.22 -3.81
C HIS A 335 2.40 -10.76 -3.84
N ARG A 336 1.32 -11.28 -4.44
CA ARG A 336 1.09 -12.73 -4.57
C ARG A 336 2.18 -13.38 -5.40
N THR A 337 2.53 -12.78 -6.54
CA THR A 337 3.61 -13.24 -7.42
C THR A 337 4.93 -13.37 -6.65
N LEU A 338 5.34 -12.33 -5.92
CA LEU A 338 6.56 -12.35 -5.11
C LEU A 338 6.52 -13.40 -4.00
N SER A 339 5.37 -13.58 -3.35
CA SER A 339 5.19 -14.59 -2.30
C SER A 339 5.31 -16.01 -2.85
N GLU A 340 4.70 -16.29 -3.99
CA GLU A 340 4.75 -17.60 -4.64
C GLU A 340 6.15 -17.92 -5.17
N LEU A 341 6.86 -16.94 -5.75
CA LEU A 341 8.26 -17.09 -6.17
C LEU A 341 9.18 -17.41 -4.99
N ALA A 342 8.97 -16.74 -3.84
CA ALA A 342 9.74 -17.02 -2.62
C ALA A 342 9.42 -18.41 -2.04
N ALA A 343 8.13 -18.79 -1.97
CA ALA A 343 7.70 -20.10 -1.49
C ALA A 343 8.24 -21.23 -2.38
N ARG A 344 8.27 -21.00 -3.70
CA ARG A 344 8.85 -21.91 -4.67
C ARG A 344 10.34 -22.14 -4.44
N ARG A 345 11.12 -21.06 -4.31
CA ARG A 345 12.56 -21.15 -4.02
C ARG A 345 12.84 -21.93 -2.73
N ALA A 346 12.09 -21.64 -1.67
CA ALA A 346 12.22 -22.36 -0.39
C ALA A 346 11.87 -23.86 -0.53
N ALA A 347 10.84 -24.21 -1.31
CA ALA A 347 10.51 -25.60 -1.58
C ALA A 347 11.62 -26.31 -2.37
N GLU A 348 12.18 -25.65 -3.39
CA GLU A 348 13.30 -26.18 -4.19
C GLU A 348 14.56 -26.39 -3.35
N GLU A 349 14.90 -25.43 -2.47
CA GLU A 349 16.01 -25.53 -1.52
C GLU A 349 15.83 -26.68 -0.52
N ASP A 350 14.59 -26.95 -0.10
CA ASP A 350 14.21 -28.08 0.75
C ASP A 350 14.14 -29.43 0.00
N GLY A 351 14.42 -29.46 -1.31
CA GLY A 351 14.26 -30.66 -2.15
C GLY A 351 12.80 -31.11 -2.35
N LYS A 352 11.84 -30.23 -2.08
CA LYS A 352 10.40 -30.47 -2.26
C LYS A 352 9.96 -29.99 -3.64
N ARG A 353 9.01 -30.71 -4.25
CA ARG A 353 8.39 -30.28 -5.50
C ARG A 353 7.50 -29.05 -5.23
N PRO A 354 7.75 -27.91 -5.89
CA PRO A 354 6.88 -26.74 -5.76
C PRO A 354 5.47 -27.05 -6.27
N ASN A 355 4.49 -26.29 -5.77
CA ASN A 355 3.16 -26.32 -6.37
C ASN A 355 3.26 -25.79 -7.81
N GLY A 356 2.71 -26.55 -8.77
CA GLY A 356 2.73 -26.20 -10.19
C GLY A 356 1.98 -24.90 -10.52
N ASP A 357 1.03 -24.49 -9.67
CA ASP A 357 0.24 -23.28 -9.87
C ASP A 357 0.95 -22.01 -9.39
N TRP A 358 2.08 -22.14 -8.70
CA TRP A 358 2.86 -21.00 -8.21
C TRP A 358 3.57 -20.28 -9.36
N ALA A 359 3.68 -18.96 -9.22
CA ALA A 359 4.42 -18.12 -10.16
C ALA A 359 5.84 -18.68 -10.43
N GLN A 360 6.23 -18.64 -11.71
CA GLN A 360 7.55 -19.04 -12.19
C GLN A 360 8.03 -18.03 -13.20
N PHE A 361 9.25 -17.53 -13.01
CA PHE A 361 9.93 -16.72 -14.00
C PHE A 361 11.12 -17.48 -14.55
N ASP A 362 11.24 -17.48 -15.87
CA ASP A 362 12.36 -18.05 -16.64
C ASP A 362 12.73 -17.13 -17.82
N ASP A 363 13.67 -17.59 -18.65
CA ASP A 363 14.21 -16.88 -19.82
C ASP A 363 13.24 -16.80 -21.03
N ARG A 364 12.01 -17.31 -20.88
CA ARG A 364 10.90 -17.22 -21.83
C ARG A 364 9.74 -16.40 -21.29
N THR A 365 9.82 -15.97 -20.03
CA THR A 365 8.73 -15.29 -19.36
C THR A 365 8.69 -13.81 -19.75
N MET A 366 7.53 -13.33 -20.15
CA MET A 366 7.20 -11.90 -20.24
C MET A 366 6.28 -11.53 -19.09
N VAL A 367 6.79 -10.70 -18.18
CA VAL A 367 5.99 -10.13 -17.09
C VAL A 367 5.31 -8.86 -17.60
N ILE A 368 3.98 -8.84 -17.59
CA ILE A 368 3.19 -7.65 -17.95
C ILE A 368 2.62 -7.07 -16.66
N VAL A 369 2.88 -5.80 -16.37
CA VAL A 369 2.35 -5.13 -15.17
C VAL A 369 1.36 -4.06 -15.59
N ASP A 370 0.06 -4.28 -15.35
CA ASP A 370 -0.99 -3.27 -15.55
C ASP A 370 -1.11 -2.34 -14.33
N GLU A 371 -1.69 -1.16 -14.55
CA GLU A 371 -1.77 -0.04 -13.58
C GLU A 371 -0.38 0.32 -12.99
N SER A 372 0.66 0.33 -13.85
CA SER A 372 2.06 0.56 -13.48
C SER A 372 2.36 1.95 -12.88
N SER A 373 1.41 2.89 -12.90
CA SER A 373 1.54 4.19 -12.23
C SER A 373 1.59 4.07 -10.71
N MET A 374 1.03 3.01 -10.13
CA MET A 374 0.80 2.92 -8.68
C MET A 374 1.81 2.06 -7.87
N PRO A 375 2.59 1.13 -8.45
CA PRO A 375 3.63 0.44 -7.70
C PRO A 375 4.79 1.36 -7.29
N ASP A 376 5.20 1.25 -6.02
CA ASP A 376 6.29 2.05 -5.45
C ASP A 376 7.70 1.49 -5.80
N LEU A 377 8.75 2.24 -5.44
CA LEU A 377 10.14 1.85 -5.71
C LEU A 377 10.50 0.50 -5.08
N GLY A 378 9.98 0.20 -3.88
CA GLY A 378 10.26 -1.05 -3.19
C GLY A 378 9.62 -2.25 -3.89
N GLN A 379 8.40 -2.08 -4.41
CA GLN A 379 7.71 -3.10 -5.19
C GLN A 379 8.43 -3.39 -6.51
N TRP A 380 8.85 -2.35 -7.24
CA TRP A 380 9.65 -2.51 -8.46
C TRP A 380 10.98 -3.21 -8.20
N ALA A 381 11.74 -2.77 -7.19
CA ALA A 381 13.02 -3.37 -6.84
C ALA A 381 12.89 -4.88 -6.53
N ARG A 382 11.84 -5.27 -5.80
CA ARG A 382 11.58 -6.69 -5.47
C ARG A 382 11.17 -7.50 -6.70
N LEU A 383 10.32 -6.96 -7.56
CA LEU A 383 9.87 -7.63 -8.79
C LEU A 383 11.05 -7.85 -9.74
N LEU A 384 11.81 -6.80 -10.03
CA LEU A 384 12.98 -6.83 -10.91
C LEU A 384 14.07 -7.78 -10.39
N LYS A 385 14.31 -7.80 -9.07
CA LYS A 385 15.23 -8.76 -8.43
C LYS A 385 14.76 -10.22 -8.56
N ALA A 386 13.46 -10.46 -8.71
CA ALA A 386 12.92 -11.80 -8.87
C ALA A 386 13.03 -12.32 -10.31
N MET A 387 13.27 -11.44 -11.30
CA MET A 387 13.34 -11.77 -12.72
C MET A 387 14.74 -12.26 -13.12
N PRO A 388 14.91 -13.53 -13.56
CA PRO A 388 16.20 -14.04 -14.02
C PRO A 388 16.64 -13.39 -15.35
N PRO A 389 17.92 -13.55 -15.75
CA PRO A 389 18.39 -13.08 -17.05
C PRO A 389 17.53 -13.62 -18.22
N GLY A 390 17.25 -12.77 -19.20
CA GLY A 390 16.42 -13.11 -20.37
C GLY A 390 14.91 -13.00 -20.15
N CYS A 391 14.45 -12.85 -18.90
CA CYS A 391 13.06 -12.53 -18.59
C CYS A 391 12.73 -11.09 -19.02
N ARG A 392 11.54 -10.88 -19.60
CA ARG A 392 11.11 -9.62 -20.21
C ARG A 392 10.09 -8.89 -19.35
N LEU A 393 10.09 -7.55 -19.39
CA LEU A 393 9.15 -6.71 -18.64
C LEU A 393 8.42 -5.74 -19.55
N VAL A 394 7.09 -5.71 -19.44
CA VAL A 394 6.24 -4.68 -20.07
C VAL A 394 5.45 -3.96 -18.99
N MET A 395 5.71 -2.66 -18.83
CA MET A 395 4.96 -1.79 -17.93
C MET A 395 3.81 -1.15 -18.70
N VAL A 396 2.57 -1.35 -18.24
CA VAL A 396 1.38 -0.76 -18.84
C VAL A 396 0.70 0.16 -17.83
N GLY A 397 0.39 1.39 -18.21
CA GLY A 397 -0.18 2.34 -17.27
C GLY A 397 -0.47 3.72 -17.83
N ASP A 398 -0.70 4.66 -16.92
CA ASP A 398 -1.07 6.03 -17.24
C ASP A 398 -0.49 7.02 -16.22
N THR A 399 0.34 7.95 -16.68
CA THR A 399 0.99 8.96 -15.82
C THR A 399 0.04 10.05 -15.32
N ALA A 400 -1.18 10.12 -15.88
CA ALA A 400 -2.23 11.01 -15.36
C ALA A 400 -3.01 10.40 -14.18
N GLN A 401 -2.85 9.11 -13.91
CA GLN A 401 -3.45 8.49 -12.73
C GLN A 401 -2.68 8.80 -11.44
N LEU A 402 -3.24 8.41 -10.30
CA LEU A 402 -2.60 8.54 -8.99
C LEU A 402 -1.18 7.94 -8.99
N PRO A 403 -0.19 8.63 -8.38
CA PRO A 403 1.12 8.05 -8.14
C PRO A 403 1.11 7.00 -7.02
N PRO A 404 2.22 6.28 -6.79
CA PRO A 404 2.31 5.31 -5.73
C PRO A 404 2.06 5.93 -4.36
N ILE A 405 1.39 5.21 -3.47
CA ILE A 405 1.25 5.63 -2.06
C ILE A 405 2.64 5.67 -1.38
N GLY A 406 3.50 4.71 -1.72
CA GLY A 406 4.89 4.65 -1.25
C GLY A 406 5.81 5.65 -1.95
N PHE A 407 7.10 5.55 -1.63
CA PHE A 407 8.15 6.41 -2.18
C PHE A 407 8.59 5.99 -3.58
N GLY A 408 8.99 6.99 -4.38
CA GLY A 408 9.50 6.79 -5.74
C GLY A 408 8.45 6.93 -6.84
N LEU A 409 8.92 7.02 -8.08
CA LEU A 409 8.12 7.27 -9.29
C LEU A 409 8.66 6.54 -10.53
N VAL A 410 9.04 5.27 -10.37
CA VAL A 410 9.72 4.48 -11.42
C VAL A 410 8.98 4.54 -12.76
N PHE A 411 7.70 4.18 -12.81
CA PHE A 411 6.92 4.21 -14.06
C PHE A 411 6.81 5.62 -14.66
N HIS A 412 6.57 6.65 -13.83
CA HIS A 412 6.38 8.02 -14.35
C HIS A 412 7.66 8.55 -14.99
N LEU A 413 8.82 8.19 -14.44
CA LEU A 413 10.11 8.54 -15.00
C LEU A 413 10.39 7.76 -16.29
N LEU A 414 10.16 6.44 -16.29
CA LEU A 414 10.39 5.59 -17.47
C LEU A 414 9.43 5.91 -18.62
N ALA A 415 8.18 6.25 -18.32
CA ALA A 415 7.17 6.64 -19.31
C ALA A 415 7.47 7.98 -20.01
N GLN A 416 8.46 8.75 -19.53
CA GLN A 416 8.92 9.98 -20.18
C GLN A 416 10.08 9.71 -21.16
N ARG A 417 10.58 8.48 -21.26
CA ARG A 417 11.65 8.16 -22.20
C ARG A 417 11.14 8.17 -23.65
N PRO A 418 12.00 8.49 -24.63
CA PRO A 418 11.62 8.46 -26.05
C PRO A 418 11.37 7.04 -26.57
N ASP A 419 11.93 6.01 -25.93
CA ASP A 419 11.77 4.60 -26.27
C ASP A 419 10.52 3.97 -25.61
N THR A 420 9.39 4.69 -25.64
CA THR A 420 8.11 4.24 -25.08
C THR A 420 6.99 4.31 -26.11
N ALA A 421 5.99 3.42 -25.97
CA ALA A 421 4.82 3.43 -26.82
C ALA A 421 3.67 4.16 -26.12
N MET A 422 3.25 5.31 -26.66
CA MET A 422 2.14 6.09 -26.13
C MET A 422 0.90 5.96 -27.02
N LEU A 423 -0.18 5.40 -26.46
CA LEU A 423 -1.48 5.31 -27.12
C LEU A 423 -2.25 6.62 -26.90
N THR A 424 -2.56 7.31 -27.99
CA THR A 424 -3.23 8.62 -27.98
C THR A 424 -4.63 8.57 -28.54
N ARG A 425 -4.91 7.66 -29.49
CA ARG A 425 -6.24 7.53 -30.07
C ARG A 425 -7.24 6.96 -29.07
N ILE A 426 -8.33 7.68 -28.85
CA ILE A 426 -9.43 7.27 -27.97
C ILE A 426 -10.48 6.52 -28.81
N PHE A 427 -10.74 5.25 -28.48
CA PHE A 427 -11.74 4.43 -29.21
C PHE A 427 -13.16 4.54 -28.66
N ARG A 428 -13.30 5.12 -27.46
CA ARG A 428 -14.61 5.35 -26.80
C ARG A 428 -15.35 6.60 -27.31
N GLN A 429 -14.80 7.32 -28.30
CA GLN A 429 -15.43 8.55 -28.83
C GLN A 429 -16.69 8.29 -29.67
N ASP A 430 -16.90 7.05 -30.13
CA ASP A 430 -18.09 6.68 -30.90
C ASP A 430 -19.33 6.40 -30.01
N ASP A 431 -19.13 6.32 -28.68
CA ASP A 431 -20.21 6.26 -27.68
C ASP A 431 -20.50 7.70 -27.17
N ALA A 432 -21.76 8.05 -26.94
CA ALA A 432 -22.25 9.40 -26.57
C ALA A 432 -21.74 9.99 -25.23
N SER A 433 -20.66 9.45 -24.66
CA SER A 433 -20.11 9.81 -23.36
C SER A 433 -18.92 10.78 -23.50
N ASP A 434 -19.09 12.01 -23.00
CA ASP A 434 -18.01 13.02 -22.93
C ASP A 434 -16.89 12.71 -21.90
N ILE A 435 -16.94 11.55 -21.21
CA ILE A 435 -15.96 11.17 -20.17
C ILE A 435 -14.51 11.23 -20.69
N PRO A 436 -14.15 10.61 -21.84
CA PRO A 436 -12.77 10.64 -22.32
C PRO A 436 -12.29 12.04 -22.68
N MET A 437 -13.16 12.90 -23.23
CA MET A 437 -12.84 14.29 -23.54
C MET A 437 -12.56 15.09 -22.27
N VAL A 438 -13.41 14.96 -21.24
CA VAL A 438 -13.20 15.62 -19.95
C VAL A 438 -11.95 15.09 -19.25
N ALA A 439 -11.69 13.78 -19.32
CA ALA A 439 -10.48 13.17 -18.79
C ALA A 439 -9.22 13.75 -19.48
N ASP A 440 -9.26 13.94 -20.80
CA ASP A 440 -8.18 14.57 -21.55
C ASP A 440 -8.00 16.06 -21.18
N ALA A 441 -9.10 16.79 -20.98
CA ALA A 441 -9.04 18.15 -20.48
C ALA A 441 -8.39 18.24 -19.09
N ILE A 442 -8.68 17.28 -18.18
CA ILE A 442 -8.00 17.18 -16.88
C ILE A 442 -6.51 16.88 -17.07
N ARG A 443 -6.14 15.96 -17.97
CA ARG A 443 -4.74 15.62 -18.30
C ARG A 443 -3.93 16.86 -18.70
N HIS A 444 -4.54 17.71 -19.52
CA HIS A 444 -3.94 18.96 -19.98
C HIS A 444 -4.19 20.16 -19.04
N ARG A 445 -4.87 19.93 -17.91
CA ARG A 445 -5.25 20.96 -16.92
C ARG A 445 -6.03 22.13 -17.52
N MET A 446 -6.83 21.84 -18.54
CA MET A 446 -7.70 22.80 -19.20
C MET A 446 -8.94 23.07 -18.34
N PRO A 447 -9.55 24.27 -18.44
CA PRO A 447 -10.85 24.54 -17.83
C PRO A 447 -11.90 23.56 -18.31
N LEU A 448 -12.75 23.07 -17.40
CA LEU A 448 -13.83 22.14 -17.74
C LEU A 448 -15.14 22.92 -17.94
N GLY A 449 -15.70 22.84 -19.15
CA GLY A 449 -17.05 23.30 -19.46
C GLY A 449 -18.08 22.20 -19.14
N LEU A 450 -18.28 21.91 -17.85
CA LEU A 450 -19.24 20.88 -17.43
C LEU A 450 -20.66 21.44 -17.38
N ASP A 451 -21.61 20.70 -17.95
CA ASP A 451 -23.03 21.00 -17.84
C ASP A 451 -23.56 20.79 -16.41
N ALA A 452 -24.65 21.49 -16.09
CA ALA A 452 -25.33 21.30 -14.81
C ALA A 452 -25.96 19.90 -14.73
N PHE A 453 -25.81 19.24 -13.58
CA PHE A 453 -26.45 17.95 -13.36
C PHE A 453 -27.99 18.07 -13.36
N ASN A 454 -28.64 17.32 -14.25
CA ASN A 454 -30.10 17.29 -14.41
C ASN A 454 -30.69 15.87 -14.29
N GLY A 455 -29.95 14.91 -13.70
CA GLY A 455 -30.37 13.52 -13.56
C GLY A 455 -29.53 12.53 -14.39
N PRO A 456 -30.05 11.31 -14.64
CA PRO A 456 -29.36 10.31 -15.44
C PRO A 456 -29.11 10.78 -16.88
N ALA A 457 -27.85 10.77 -17.30
CA ALA A 457 -27.40 11.12 -18.64
C ALA A 457 -26.01 10.51 -18.87
N ASP A 458 -25.54 10.43 -20.12
CA ASP A 458 -24.16 10.03 -20.39
C ASP A 458 -23.20 11.21 -20.20
N GLY A 459 -21.92 10.92 -19.96
CA GLY A 459 -20.88 11.94 -19.88
C GLY A 459 -20.64 12.47 -18.46
N VAL A 460 -20.25 13.73 -18.36
CA VAL A 460 -19.80 14.36 -17.10
C VAL A 460 -20.58 15.62 -16.81
N SER A 461 -21.08 15.75 -15.59
CA SER A 461 -21.83 16.92 -15.15
C SER A 461 -21.35 17.44 -13.79
N LEU A 462 -21.68 18.70 -13.50
CA LEU A 462 -21.38 19.37 -12.25
C LEU A 462 -22.69 19.68 -11.50
N LEU A 463 -22.74 19.27 -10.24
CA LEU A 463 -23.73 19.71 -9.27
C LEU A 463 -23.06 20.72 -8.32
N ASP A 464 -23.11 22.00 -8.72
CA ASP A 464 -22.48 23.09 -7.97
C ASP A 464 -23.27 23.35 -6.67
N CYS A 465 -22.56 23.32 -5.54
CA CYS A 465 -23.17 23.52 -4.23
C CYS A 465 -22.20 24.11 -3.21
N LYS A 466 -22.75 24.63 -2.11
CA LYS A 466 -21.95 25.06 -0.96
C LYS A 466 -21.39 23.84 -0.24
N LEU A 467 -20.21 23.99 0.39
CA LEU A 467 -19.58 22.92 1.18
C LEU A 467 -20.46 22.46 2.36
N THR A 468 -21.24 23.37 2.94
CA THR A 468 -22.20 23.06 4.02
C THR A 468 -23.31 22.11 3.60
N ASP A 469 -23.62 22.07 2.30
CA ASP A 469 -24.68 21.24 1.74
C ASP A 469 -24.15 19.96 1.08
N LEU A 470 -22.82 19.79 0.98
CA LEU A 470 -22.17 18.76 0.18
C LEU A 470 -22.73 17.35 0.40
N ASP A 471 -22.86 16.88 1.65
CA ASP A 471 -23.37 15.54 1.93
C ASP A 471 -24.85 15.37 1.53
N ARG A 472 -25.65 16.43 1.68
CA ARG A 472 -27.06 16.43 1.25
C ARG A 472 -27.15 16.36 -0.27
N GLU A 473 -26.31 17.11 -0.95
CA GLU A 473 -26.29 17.21 -2.41
C GLU A 473 -25.71 15.95 -3.07
N VAL A 474 -24.72 15.31 -2.46
CA VAL A 474 -24.23 13.98 -2.85
C VAL A 474 -25.35 12.95 -2.71
N ALA A 475 -26.08 12.95 -1.58
CA ALA A 475 -27.22 12.05 -1.40
C ALA A 475 -28.34 12.31 -2.42
N ARG A 476 -28.63 13.58 -2.74
CA ARG A 476 -29.57 13.96 -3.79
C ARG A 476 -29.15 13.39 -5.15
N ALA A 477 -27.88 13.58 -5.54
CA ALA A 477 -27.36 13.07 -6.80
C ALA A 477 -27.48 11.54 -6.88
N VAL A 478 -27.09 10.81 -5.82
CA VAL A 478 -27.24 9.35 -5.75
C VAL A 478 -28.70 8.93 -5.92
N THR A 479 -29.64 9.56 -5.21
CA THR A 479 -31.07 9.26 -5.33
C THR A 479 -31.60 9.54 -6.74
N SER A 480 -31.25 10.69 -7.34
CA SER A 480 -31.62 11.05 -8.71
C SER A 480 -31.09 10.07 -9.75
N LEU A 481 -29.98 9.39 -9.46
CA LEU A 481 -29.38 8.37 -10.33
C LEU A 481 -29.97 6.96 -10.14
N GLY A 482 -30.98 6.80 -9.28
CA GLY A 482 -31.63 5.51 -8.99
C GLY A 482 -31.03 4.76 -7.79
N GLY A 483 -30.21 5.43 -6.97
CA GLY A 483 -29.55 4.83 -5.82
C GLY A 483 -28.37 3.92 -6.19
N PHE A 484 -27.98 3.03 -5.27
CA PHE A 484 -26.84 2.13 -5.44
C PHE A 484 -27.17 0.86 -6.26
N GLY A 485 -28.41 0.68 -6.70
CA GLY A 485 -28.89 -0.57 -7.31
C GLY A 485 -29.19 -1.67 -6.28
N ALA A 486 -29.66 -2.82 -6.77
CA ALA A 486 -30.03 -3.96 -5.92
C ALA A 486 -28.79 -4.60 -5.26
N ASP A 487 -27.70 -4.73 -6.01
CA ASP A 487 -26.40 -5.20 -5.53
C ASP A 487 -25.59 -4.12 -4.81
N GLY A 488 -25.97 -2.84 -4.90
CA GLY A 488 -25.23 -1.76 -4.27
C GLY A 488 -23.94 -1.36 -4.99
N LEU A 489 -23.65 -1.95 -6.16
CA LEU A 489 -22.37 -1.81 -6.87
C LEU A 489 -22.48 -1.07 -8.21
N ALA A 490 -23.71 -0.79 -8.66
CA ALA A 490 -23.94 -0.07 -9.92
C ALA A 490 -23.48 1.41 -9.88
N LEU A 491 -23.40 1.99 -8.68
CA LEU A 491 -22.96 3.37 -8.44
C LEU A 491 -21.90 3.40 -7.35
N HIS A 492 -20.82 4.14 -7.57
CA HIS A 492 -19.83 4.44 -6.53
C HIS A 492 -19.86 5.91 -6.14
N VAL A 493 -19.72 6.20 -4.85
CA VAL A 493 -19.42 7.55 -4.35
C VAL A 493 -17.94 7.64 -4.00
N VAL A 494 -17.27 8.69 -4.48
CA VAL A 494 -15.84 8.92 -4.25
C VAL A 494 -15.66 10.19 -3.43
N ALA A 495 -14.85 10.11 -2.38
CA ALA A 495 -14.45 11.27 -1.59
C ALA A 495 -12.95 11.26 -1.28
N ALA A 496 -12.37 12.45 -1.12
CA ALA A 496 -10.92 12.59 -0.96
C ALA A 496 -10.42 12.13 0.42
N THR A 497 -11.21 12.31 1.48
CA THR A 497 -10.80 12.08 2.87
C THR A 497 -11.53 10.90 3.50
N ASN A 498 -10.83 10.15 4.38
CA ASN A 498 -11.46 9.07 5.14
C ASN A 498 -12.60 9.57 6.04
N GLN A 499 -12.48 10.80 6.56
CA GLN A 499 -13.53 11.41 7.38
C GLN A 499 -14.83 11.61 6.59
N ARG A 500 -14.73 12.15 5.36
CA ARG A 500 -15.89 12.32 4.48
C ARG A 500 -16.47 10.98 4.04
N VAL A 501 -15.61 10.01 3.70
CA VAL A 501 -16.05 8.64 3.38
C VAL A 501 -16.87 8.04 4.52
N ALA A 502 -16.37 8.12 5.76
CA ALA A 502 -17.09 7.62 6.94
C ALA A 502 -18.43 8.32 7.15
N ALA A 503 -18.48 9.65 7.00
CA ALA A 503 -19.71 10.43 7.12
C ALA A 503 -20.76 10.05 6.07
N LEU A 504 -20.35 9.90 4.80
CA LEU A 504 -21.24 9.48 3.71
C LEU A 504 -21.71 8.04 3.89
N ASN A 505 -20.82 7.12 4.26
CA ASN A 505 -21.16 5.72 4.55
C ASN A 505 -22.25 5.62 5.62
N LEU A 506 -22.06 6.31 6.75
CA LEU A 506 -23.04 6.33 7.83
C LEU A 506 -24.39 6.89 7.37
N ARG A 507 -24.37 8.01 6.64
CA ARG A 507 -25.59 8.64 6.10
C ARG A 507 -26.36 7.71 5.17
N PHE A 508 -25.68 7.03 4.25
CA PHE A 508 -26.32 6.11 3.31
C PHE A 508 -26.83 4.84 4.00
N HIS A 509 -26.09 4.32 4.97
CA HIS A 509 -26.54 3.23 5.83
C HIS A 509 -27.82 3.60 6.58
N ASP A 510 -27.82 4.74 7.28
CA ASP A 510 -28.98 5.22 8.04
C ASP A 510 -30.23 5.40 7.18
N PHE A 511 -30.05 5.86 5.94
CA PHE A 511 -31.15 5.99 4.99
C PHE A 511 -31.69 4.63 4.53
N ARG A 512 -30.82 3.66 4.24
CA ARG A 512 -31.21 2.37 3.63
C ARG A 512 -31.62 1.29 4.64
N ARG A 513 -31.21 1.41 5.90
CA ARG A 513 -31.55 0.45 6.96
C ARG A 513 -32.99 0.54 7.45
N GLN A 514 -33.76 1.55 7.05
CA GLN A 514 -35.13 1.75 7.54
C GLN A 514 -35.97 0.48 7.38
N GLY A 515 -36.45 -0.06 8.51
CA GLY A 515 -37.25 -1.29 8.55
C GLY A 515 -36.48 -2.60 8.36
N LYS A 516 -35.14 -2.60 8.49
CA LYS A 516 -34.28 -3.79 8.35
C LYS A 516 -33.56 -4.14 9.65
N ASP A 517 -33.26 -5.42 9.79
CA ASP A 517 -32.38 -5.94 10.85
C ASP A 517 -30.94 -5.42 10.69
N GLU A 518 -30.25 -5.29 11.83
CA GLU A 518 -28.91 -4.69 11.91
C GLU A 518 -27.99 -5.52 12.81
N VAL A 519 -26.78 -5.80 12.32
CA VAL A 519 -25.70 -6.42 13.09
C VAL A 519 -24.59 -5.41 13.31
N LYS A 520 -24.16 -5.27 14.57
CA LYS A 520 -23.05 -4.42 14.96
C LYS A 520 -21.73 -5.20 14.96
N GLY A 521 -20.79 -4.74 14.14
CA GLY A 521 -19.41 -5.22 14.06
C GLY A 521 -18.55 -4.79 15.25
N TYR A 522 -17.35 -5.37 15.32
CA TYR A 522 -16.43 -5.22 16.46
C TYR A 522 -16.01 -3.77 16.74
N LEU A 523 -15.77 -2.97 15.69
CA LEU A 523 -15.39 -1.56 15.79
C LEU A 523 -16.59 -0.59 15.74
N GLY A 524 -17.81 -1.10 15.89
CA GLY A 524 -19.02 -0.29 15.88
C GLY A 524 -19.60 0.01 14.49
N ALA A 525 -18.99 -0.51 13.42
CA ALA A 525 -19.61 -0.53 12.10
C ALA A 525 -20.94 -1.32 12.14
N LEU A 526 -21.94 -0.85 11.41
CA LEU A 526 -23.28 -1.43 11.37
C LEU A 526 -23.52 -2.00 9.97
N PHE A 527 -24.18 -3.14 9.89
CA PHE A 527 -24.48 -3.82 8.63
C PHE A 527 -25.93 -4.30 8.61
N SER A 528 -26.58 -4.09 7.47
CA SER A 528 -27.95 -4.46 7.13
C SER A 528 -28.01 -5.06 5.74
N VAL A 529 -29.07 -5.83 5.46
CA VAL A 529 -29.26 -6.48 4.15
C VAL A 529 -29.29 -5.45 3.02
N GLY A 530 -28.47 -5.72 2.01
CA GLY A 530 -28.24 -4.91 0.83
C GLY A 530 -27.01 -4.02 0.90
N ASP A 531 -26.44 -3.75 2.08
CA ASP A 531 -25.31 -2.81 2.20
C ASP A 531 -24.13 -3.22 1.31
N PRO A 532 -23.58 -2.29 0.50
CA PRO A 532 -22.31 -2.49 -0.14
C PRO A 532 -21.22 -2.44 0.94
N VAL A 533 -20.33 -3.42 0.91
CA VAL A 533 -19.21 -3.55 1.84
C VAL A 533 -17.91 -3.73 1.08
N VAL A 534 -16.81 -3.39 1.74
CA VAL A 534 -15.45 -3.59 1.25
C VAL A 534 -14.69 -4.49 2.22
N HIS A 535 -13.98 -5.47 1.67
CA HIS A 535 -13.07 -6.30 2.45
C HIS A 535 -11.75 -5.58 2.70
N LEU A 536 -11.25 -5.60 3.94
CA LEU A 536 -10.13 -4.76 4.39
C LEU A 536 -8.77 -5.47 4.41
N GLU A 537 -8.74 -6.79 4.23
CA GLU A 537 -7.51 -7.59 4.24
C GLU A 537 -7.53 -8.65 3.14
N ASN A 538 -6.40 -9.31 2.91
CA ASN A 538 -6.34 -10.44 1.98
C ASN A 538 -6.66 -11.73 2.74
N ASP A 539 -7.74 -12.42 2.37
CA ASP A 539 -8.10 -13.74 2.87
C ASP A 539 -7.97 -14.77 1.72
N TYR A 540 -6.78 -15.32 1.58
CA TYR A 540 -6.48 -16.31 0.54
C TYR A 540 -7.27 -17.61 0.68
N LYS A 541 -7.81 -17.93 1.86
CA LYS A 541 -8.63 -19.14 2.05
C LYS A 541 -10.01 -18.95 1.45
N ARG A 542 -10.57 -17.75 1.57
CA ARG A 542 -11.86 -17.37 0.97
C ARG A 542 -11.73 -16.84 -0.46
N GLY A 543 -10.51 -16.60 -0.93
CA GLY A 543 -10.25 -15.96 -2.23
C GLY A 543 -10.59 -14.47 -2.24
N LEU A 544 -10.68 -13.84 -1.06
CA LEU A 544 -11.05 -12.43 -0.92
C LEU A 544 -9.80 -11.55 -0.83
N PHE A 545 -9.88 -10.37 -1.43
CA PHE A 545 -8.77 -9.41 -1.48
C PHE A 545 -9.13 -8.10 -0.78
N ASN A 546 -8.12 -7.41 -0.27
CA ASN A 546 -8.30 -6.07 0.26
C ASN A 546 -8.78 -5.12 -0.86
N GLY A 547 -9.85 -4.38 -0.59
CA GLY A 547 -10.54 -3.51 -1.55
C GLY A 547 -11.60 -4.22 -2.40
N MET A 548 -11.80 -5.53 -2.23
CA MET A 548 -12.87 -6.25 -2.92
C MET A 548 -14.22 -5.77 -2.41
N LEU A 549 -15.14 -5.45 -3.33
CA LEU A 549 -16.48 -4.97 -3.03
C LEU A 549 -17.45 -6.14 -3.04
N GLY A 550 -18.39 -6.12 -2.11
CA GLY A 550 -19.46 -7.10 -1.99
C GLY A 550 -20.72 -6.49 -1.44
N THR A 551 -21.73 -7.33 -1.28
CA THR A 551 -23.08 -6.92 -0.86
C THR A 551 -23.56 -7.82 0.26
N VAL A 552 -24.06 -7.23 1.33
CA VAL A 552 -24.68 -8.00 2.42
C VAL A 552 -25.95 -8.67 1.90
N THR A 553 -26.00 -10.01 1.91
CA THR A 553 -27.15 -10.80 1.47
C THR A 553 -28.06 -11.19 2.64
N ALA A 554 -27.50 -11.42 3.83
CA ALA A 554 -28.24 -11.75 5.03
C ALA A 554 -27.53 -11.26 6.29
N VAL A 555 -28.30 -11.04 7.36
CA VAL A 555 -27.78 -10.72 8.69
C VAL A 555 -28.41 -11.66 9.72
N ASP A 556 -27.60 -12.15 10.66
CA ASP A 556 -28.07 -12.98 11.78
C ASP A 556 -27.76 -12.24 13.09
N ILE A 557 -28.81 -11.70 13.71
CA ILE A 557 -28.72 -10.92 14.95
C ILE A 557 -28.25 -11.78 16.12
N TRP A 558 -28.70 -13.04 16.19
CA TRP A 558 -28.41 -13.95 17.30
C TRP A 558 -26.97 -14.42 17.27
N ARG A 559 -26.47 -14.82 16.09
CA ARG A 559 -25.08 -15.24 15.89
C ARG A 559 -24.12 -14.06 15.72
N ARG A 560 -24.65 -12.85 15.52
CA ARG A 560 -23.89 -11.63 15.16
C ARG A 560 -22.97 -11.88 13.98
N SER A 561 -23.56 -12.44 12.93
CA SER A 561 -22.85 -12.73 11.68
C SER A 561 -23.53 -12.06 10.50
N VAL A 562 -22.73 -11.78 9.48
CA VAL A 562 -23.18 -11.19 8.22
C VAL A 562 -22.80 -12.11 7.09
N GLU A 563 -23.73 -12.37 6.20
CA GLU A 563 -23.47 -13.06 4.94
C GLU A 563 -23.27 -12.01 3.84
N VAL A 564 -22.17 -12.15 3.08
CA VAL A 564 -21.79 -11.19 2.05
C VAL A 564 -21.51 -11.93 0.75
N SER A 565 -22.11 -11.47 -0.34
CA SER A 565 -21.78 -11.90 -1.70
C SER A 565 -20.66 -11.04 -2.26
N PHE A 566 -19.55 -11.67 -2.64
CA PHE A 566 -18.43 -11.08 -3.35
C PHE A 566 -18.34 -11.72 -4.73
N GLU A 567 -18.61 -10.94 -5.78
CA GLU A 567 -18.56 -11.42 -7.19
C GLU A 567 -19.40 -12.71 -7.43
N GLY A 568 -20.53 -12.83 -6.73
CA GLY A 568 -21.44 -13.98 -6.83
C GLY A 568 -21.11 -15.15 -5.91
N ALA A 569 -19.97 -15.12 -5.21
CA ALA A 569 -19.62 -16.09 -4.18
C ALA A 569 -20.03 -15.58 -2.79
N THR A 570 -20.78 -16.39 -2.06
CA THR A 570 -21.31 -16.03 -0.74
C THR A 570 -20.37 -16.49 0.38
N HIS A 571 -20.07 -15.58 1.30
CA HIS A 571 -19.19 -15.83 2.45
C HIS A 571 -19.83 -15.35 3.75
N VAL A 572 -19.73 -16.17 4.80
CA VAL A 572 -20.21 -15.82 6.15
C VAL A 572 -19.07 -15.21 6.97
N PHE A 573 -19.31 -14.04 7.54
CA PHE A 573 -18.44 -13.35 8.47
C PHE A 573 -19.03 -13.43 9.87
N ALA A 574 -18.41 -14.25 10.72
CA ALA A 574 -18.75 -14.30 12.14
C ALA A 574 -18.31 -13.02 12.85
N ARG A 575 -18.81 -12.80 14.08
CA ARG A 575 -18.57 -11.60 14.89
C ARG A 575 -17.12 -11.09 14.88
N ASP A 576 -16.15 -11.98 15.05
CA ASP A 576 -14.74 -11.62 15.14
C ASP A 576 -14.12 -11.32 13.75
N ASP A 577 -14.70 -11.85 12.68
CA ASP A 577 -14.29 -11.56 11.30
C ASP A 577 -14.88 -10.24 10.78
N LEU A 578 -15.91 -9.67 11.43
CA LEU A 578 -16.53 -8.41 11.01
C LEU A 578 -15.57 -7.21 11.05
N ILE A 579 -14.45 -7.30 11.78
CA ILE A 579 -13.38 -6.29 11.74
C ILE A 579 -12.72 -6.17 10.36
N LYS A 580 -12.90 -7.17 9.50
CA LYS A 580 -12.34 -7.24 8.15
C LYS A 580 -13.28 -6.67 7.09
N LEU A 581 -14.43 -6.13 7.49
CA LEU A 581 -15.42 -5.51 6.62
C LEU A 581 -15.66 -4.06 7.03
N ASP A 582 -15.94 -3.22 6.05
CA ASP A 582 -16.40 -1.84 6.23
C ASP A 582 -17.49 -1.53 5.20
N LEU A 583 -18.27 -0.50 5.42
CA LEU A 583 -19.26 -0.01 4.44
C LEU A 583 -18.53 0.57 3.20
N ALA A 584 -19.16 0.40 2.04
CA ALA A 584 -18.58 0.79 0.75
C ALA A 584 -19.51 1.66 -0.11
N TYR A 585 -20.48 2.35 0.50
CA TYR A 585 -21.31 3.33 -0.20
C TYR A 585 -20.44 4.45 -0.80
N ALA A 586 -19.52 4.95 0.01
CA ALA A 586 -18.47 5.87 -0.38
C ALA A 586 -17.10 5.23 -0.16
N LEU A 587 -16.15 5.53 -1.05
CA LEU A 587 -14.79 5.02 -1.00
C LEU A 587 -13.80 6.16 -1.30
N THR A 588 -12.56 5.98 -0.84
CA THR A 588 -11.48 6.84 -1.32
C THR A 588 -11.07 6.43 -2.74
N CYS A 589 -10.54 7.36 -3.52
CA CYS A 589 -10.05 7.08 -4.87
C CYS A 589 -9.06 5.89 -4.90
N HIS A 590 -8.17 5.79 -3.90
CA HIS A 590 -7.24 4.66 -3.75
C HIS A 590 -7.95 3.30 -3.56
N LYS A 591 -9.02 3.24 -2.76
CA LYS A 591 -9.80 2.01 -2.56
C LYS A 591 -10.60 1.61 -3.81
N LEU A 592 -10.84 2.54 -4.72
CA LEU A 592 -11.48 2.30 -6.02
C LEU A 592 -10.50 1.89 -7.13
N GLN A 593 -9.21 1.75 -6.84
CA GLN A 593 -8.23 1.33 -7.83
C GLN A 593 -8.61 -0.04 -8.43
N GLY A 594 -8.58 -0.13 -9.77
CA GLY A 594 -9.00 -1.34 -10.49
C GLY A 594 -10.51 -1.60 -10.49
N SER A 595 -11.32 -0.76 -9.82
CA SER A 595 -12.78 -0.78 -9.92
C SER A 595 -13.28 0.13 -11.04
N GLN A 596 -14.47 -0.15 -11.57
CA GLN A 596 -15.29 0.76 -12.36
C GLN A 596 -16.75 0.54 -11.94
N ALA A 597 -17.59 1.52 -12.21
CA ALA A 597 -19.04 1.44 -12.04
C ALA A 597 -19.72 2.13 -13.22
N VAL A 598 -20.98 1.77 -13.45
CA VAL A 598 -21.83 2.42 -14.47
C VAL A 598 -21.86 3.93 -14.22
N ARG A 599 -22.08 4.32 -12.96
CA ARG A 599 -22.11 5.72 -12.52
C ARG A 599 -21.17 5.99 -11.36
N VAL A 600 -20.54 7.17 -11.36
CA VAL A 600 -19.67 7.61 -10.26
C VAL A 600 -20.05 9.02 -9.81
N VAL A 601 -20.30 9.19 -8.52
CA VAL A 601 -20.53 10.49 -7.88
C VAL A 601 -19.26 10.91 -7.14
N ILE A 602 -18.69 12.06 -7.49
CA ILE A 602 -17.39 12.52 -7.01
C ILE A 602 -17.61 13.74 -6.12
N ALA A 603 -17.49 13.54 -4.80
CA ALA A 603 -17.59 14.62 -3.82
C ALA A 603 -16.26 15.39 -3.74
N ILE A 604 -16.28 16.67 -4.09
CA ILE A 604 -15.09 17.54 -4.06
C ILE A 604 -15.15 18.55 -2.91
N GLU A 605 -14.05 18.64 -2.16
CA GLU A 605 -13.86 19.59 -1.07
C GLU A 605 -12.39 20.04 -1.02
N PRO A 606 -12.07 21.23 -0.46
CA PRO A 606 -10.70 21.66 -0.29
C PRO A 606 -9.87 20.63 0.49
N SER A 607 -8.88 20.03 -0.17
CA SER A 607 -8.00 19.02 0.42
C SER A 607 -6.64 19.04 -0.25
N ARG A 608 -5.59 18.67 0.49
CA ARG A 608 -4.25 18.47 -0.09
C ARG A 608 -4.24 17.36 -1.13
N LEU A 609 -5.14 16.38 -1.00
CA LEU A 609 -5.28 15.23 -1.90
C LEU A 609 -6.03 15.57 -3.20
N LEU A 610 -6.78 16.67 -3.23
CA LEU A 610 -7.55 17.06 -4.41
C LEU A 610 -6.64 17.82 -5.40
N GLU A 611 -6.20 17.10 -6.42
CA GLU A 611 -5.34 17.56 -7.52
C GLU A 611 -5.71 16.80 -8.82
N PRO A 612 -5.13 17.15 -9.99
CA PRO A 612 -5.54 16.59 -11.29
C PRO A 612 -5.51 15.07 -11.36
N SER A 613 -4.51 14.39 -10.77
CA SER A 613 -4.42 12.92 -10.82
C SER A 613 -5.56 12.25 -10.05
N TRP A 614 -5.94 12.78 -8.89
CA TRP A 614 -7.09 12.33 -8.10
C TRP A 614 -8.41 12.53 -8.86
N LEU A 615 -8.59 13.68 -9.49
CA LEU A 615 -9.79 13.97 -10.31
C LEU A 615 -9.86 13.04 -11.51
N TYR A 616 -8.76 12.94 -12.27
CA TYR A 616 -8.62 12.07 -13.43
C TYR A 616 -8.93 10.61 -13.06
N THR A 617 -8.31 10.12 -11.99
CA THR A 617 -8.48 8.74 -11.54
C THR A 617 -9.91 8.49 -11.08
N SER A 618 -10.54 9.42 -10.36
CA SER A 618 -11.93 9.26 -9.89
C SER A 618 -12.93 9.27 -11.04
N LEU A 619 -12.76 10.19 -11.99
CA LEU A 619 -13.63 10.36 -13.15
C LEU A 619 -13.57 9.16 -14.10
N THR A 620 -12.37 8.62 -14.35
CA THR A 620 -12.16 7.48 -15.24
C THR A 620 -12.66 6.13 -14.66
N ARG A 621 -13.19 6.12 -13.43
CA ARG A 621 -13.89 4.95 -12.87
C ARG A 621 -15.33 4.84 -13.36
N ALA A 622 -15.90 5.90 -13.95
CA ALA A 622 -17.22 5.86 -14.56
C ALA A 622 -17.17 5.20 -15.95
N GLU A 623 -18.13 4.30 -16.20
CA GLU A 623 -18.33 3.70 -17.51
C GLU A 623 -19.28 4.51 -18.38
N GLN A 624 -20.35 5.07 -17.80
CA GLN A 624 -21.37 5.85 -18.52
C GLN A 624 -21.47 7.29 -18.03
N GLN A 625 -21.60 7.51 -16.71
CA GLN A 625 -21.85 8.84 -16.15
C GLN A 625 -20.96 9.17 -14.94
N ALA A 626 -20.35 10.36 -14.95
CA ALA A 626 -19.69 10.94 -13.78
C ALA A 626 -20.39 12.24 -13.34
N VAL A 627 -20.65 12.37 -12.04
CA VAL A 627 -21.24 13.59 -11.45
C VAL A 627 -20.28 14.16 -10.43
N VAL A 628 -19.70 15.33 -10.73
CA VAL A 628 -18.88 16.07 -9.78
C VAL A 628 -19.82 16.87 -8.88
N VAL A 629 -19.70 16.73 -7.56
CA VAL A 629 -20.56 17.38 -6.58
C VAL A 629 -19.72 18.23 -5.64
N GLY A 630 -19.98 19.54 -5.60
CA GLY A 630 -19.27 20.50 -4.76
C GLY A 630 -19.02 21.83 -5.46
N PRO A 631 -18.32 22.78 -4.80
CA PRO A 631 -18.20 24.13 -5.33
C PRO A 631 -17.37 24.18 -6.62
N LYS A 632 -17.86 24.86 -7.66
CA LYS A 632 -17.12 25.05 -8.93
C LYS A 632 -15.73 25.67 -8.74
N ALA A 633 -15.58 26.55 -7.75
CA ALA A 633 -14.29 27.15 -7.40
C ALA A 633 -13.27 26.11 -6.93
N VAL A 634 -13.70 25.07 -6.21
CA VAL A 634 -12.83 23.98 -5.72
C VAL A 634 -12.35 23.12 -6.87
N LEU A 635 -13.21 22.80 -7.83
CA LEU A 635 -12.83 22.10 -9.07
C LEU A 635 -11.78 22.91 -9.85
N THR A 636 -12.02 24.21 -10.02
CA THR A 636 -11.10 25.12 -10.72
C THR A 636 -9.75 25.19 -10.01
N GLN A 637 -9.75 25.28 -8.68
CA GLN A 637 -8.52 25.31 -7.88
C GLN A 637 -7.74 24.00 -7.99
N ALA A 638 -8.43 22.85 -8.01
CA ALA A 638 -7.80 21.54 -8.16
C ALA A 638 -7.05 21.42 -9.50
N LEU A 639 -7.63 21.90 -10.60
CA LEU A 639 -7.03 21.86 -11.93
C LEU A 639 -5.80 22.77 -12.08
N ARG A 640 -5.72 23.86 -11.30
CA ARG A 640 -4.57 24.76 -11.30
C ARG A 640 -3.33 24.19 -10.61
N ARG A 641 -3.47 23.09 -9.87
CA ARG A 641 -2.33 22.43 -9.21
C ARG A 641 -1.50 21.66 -10.22
N GLU A 642 -0.24 21.38 -9.87
CA GLU A 642 0.54 20.37 -10.57
C GLU A 642 0.01 18.97 -10.23
N PHE A 643 0.32 18.00 -11.11
CA PHE A 643 0.08 16.60 -10.82
C PHE A 643 0.91 16.19 -9.59
N ALA A 644 0.32 15.40 -8.70
CA ALA A 644 0.98 14.97 -7.46
C ALA A 644 2.36 14.32 -7.66
N TRP A 645 2.59 13.65 -8.81
CA TRP A 645 3.88 13.05 -9.12
C TRP A 645 4.95 14.10 -9.48
N LYS A 646 4.58 15.26 -10.06
CA LYS A 646 5.53 16.33 -10.39
C LYS A 646 6.04 17.07 -9.17
N ASP A 647 5.26 17.10 -8.10
CA ASP A 647 5.67 17.70 -6.82
C ASP A 647 6.69 16.82 -6.06
N ARG A 648 6.94 15.58 -6.50
CA ARG A 648 7.87 14.69 -5.82
C ARG A 648 9.32 14.96 -6.23
N CYS A 649 10.15 15.34 -5.27
CA CYS A 649 11.61 15.28 -5.40
C CYS A 649 12.09 13.82 -5.47
N ILE A 650 12.56 13.41 -6.65
CA ILE A 650 13.06 12.06 -6.92
C ILE A 650 14.57 12.11 -7.20
N GLY A 651 15.32 11.21 -6.56
CA GLY A 651 16.78 11.09 -6.71
C GLY A 651 17.23 10.29 -7.93
N MET A 652 16.34 9.50 -8.53
CA MET A 652 16.59 8.78 -9.78
C MET A 652 16.75 9.79 -10.92
N ALA A 653 17.95 9.85 -11.49
CA ALA A 653 18.20 10.55 -12.74
C ALA A 653 17.84 9.63 -13.90
N MET A 654 17.16 10.16 -14.90
CA MET A 654 17.04 9.51 -16.19
C MET A 654 18.40 9.61 -16.87
N ALA A 655 19.01 8.48 -17.26
CA ALA A 655 20.14 8.52 -18.18
C ALA A 655 19.69 9.26 -19.44
N ALA A 656 20.47 10.27 -19.84
CA ALA A 656 20.18 11.13 -20.99
C ALA A 656 20.22 10.34 -22.31
#